data_AF-A0A4C1WZB6-F1
#
_entry.id   AF-A0A4C1WZB6-F1
#
_cell.length_a   1.000
_cell.length_b   1.000
_cell.length_c   1.000
_cell.angle_alpha   90.00
_cell.angle_beta   90.00
_cell.angle_gamma   90.00
#
_symmetry.space_group_name_H-M   'P 1'
#
loop_
_entity.id
_entity.type
_entity.pdbx_description
1 polymer ?
#
loop_
_entity_poly.entity_id
_entity_poly.type
_entity_poly.pdbx_seq_one_letter_code
_entity_poly.pdbx_strand_id
1 'polypeptide(L)'
;MDSLDLIFEQTTPYTPVVFILSPGSDPTADLMKLADRCGFGGGKFKYLSLGQGQEGAALALLEGAIQHGQWLMLQNCHLLVSFLRELEKQLELMEKPNPEYRLWLTTDPTPTFPIGILQRSLKDLTTERQGDVVSPKLFTTALEHVFELTIWKGYGIDINSECLTRLRSVDDVVVMAQSLNKPVVTEPPNGLKLNLRNTYFKTRAQSLEECPHPHFKKLVYVLAFFHAVVQERRKYDKIGWNISYDFGESDFIVSMQILETYLQRCNVTKGPVPWATLKFLFGEVMYGGRVIDDFDRRVVGTYMDEYMGEFLFDVFQPFHLYRDAHADYVIPPDGNRDAYIGAGVALRAYACECDAARSICMCRQLWRMFIPSTTPVRCAISTPRELSSFFARRLRSRRFALANGRSRQSIEAGSARASAIILSSVSFRFRYPLQSANFLSEKLRKHLTSEFIDTLPLVNTPEVFGLHPNAEIGYFSQAVREMWEHLVELQPQTSEGGGAMSREDFIDYVAVDILGKLPPEYEIWRVRKQFEMSITPTLVVLLQELERFNRLIKRMRTTLSLLRKALAGEIGMDAVLDNVAYSLFNGQLPNVWRALAPATRKSLGGWIEHFLQRVGQYTHWATKEEPVVIWLSGIQIPESYLTAHVQMACRLYTWPLDRSTQFTRVTRWTSSDDVEERPTTGCYVRGLYLEGARWDLEDGCLRRSHPKVLVTELPIMYIIPIEAHKLKLQNTLRTPVYTTSQRRNAMGVGLVFESDLWTAEHRSHWILQGVCLIMNTD
;
A
#
# COMPACT_ATOMS: atom_id res chain seq x y z
N MET A 1 1.96 -0.11 33.59
CA MET A 1 1.54 -1.51 33.73
C MET A 1 1.67 -2.10 32.35
N ASP A 2 2.55 -3.08 32.19
CA ASP A 2 2.81 -3.71 30.89
C ASP A 2 1.59 -4.56 30.51
N SER A 3 1.27 -4.71 29.22
CA SER A 3 0.11 -5.50 28.75
C SER A 3 0.10 -6.94 29.30
N LEU A 4 1.29 -7.55 29.40
CA LEU A 4 1.47 -8.90 29.95
C LEU A 4 1.13 -9.01 31.44
N ASP A 5 1.27 -7.92 32.22
CA ASP A 5 0.89 -7.91 33.63
C ASP A 5 -0.64 -8.06 33.77
N LEU A 6 -1.41 -7.40 32.89
CA LEU A 6 -2.87 -7.48 32.86
C LEU A 6 -3.35 -8.89 32.44
N ILE A 7 -2.68 -9.50 31.45
CA ILE A 7 -2.98 -10.86 31.01
C ILE A 7 -2.72 -11.83 32.16
N PHE A 8 -1.58 -11.70 32.83
CA PHE A 8 -1.21 -12.56 33.95
C PHE A 8 -2.24 -12.54 35.08
N GLU A 9 -2.77 -11.37 35.45
CA GLU A 9 -3.82 -11.23 36.47
C GLU A 9 -5.10 -12.03 36.13
N GLN A 10 -5.38 -12.24 34.84
CA GLN A 10 -6.54 -12.99 34.37
C GLN A 10 -6.27 -14.49 34.20
N THR A 11 -5.00 -14.93 34.27
CA THR A 11 -4.64 -16.33 34.06
C THR A 11 -4.93 -17.22 35.27
N THR A 12 -5.45 -18.42 34.98
CA THR A 12 -5.64 -19.50 35.96
C THR A 12 -4.94 -20.78 35.49
N PRO A 13 -4.70 -21.77 36.37
CA PRO A 13 -4.10 -23.06 35.98
C PRO A 13 -4.88 -23.83 34.90
N TYR A 14 -6.18 -23.54 34.75
CA TYR A 14 -7.06 -24.18 33.78
C TYR A 14 -7.23 -23.38 32.48
N THR A 15 -6.79 -22.12 32.47
CA THR A 15 -6.92 -21.21 31.32
C THR A 15 -5.55 -20.96 30.71
N PRO A 16 -5.16 -21.74 29.68
CA PRO A 16 -3.90 -21.49 28.98
C PRO A 16 -3.95 -20.13 28.26
N VAL A 17 -2.79 -19.54 28.03
CA VAL A 17 -2.67 -18.32 27.21
C VAL A 17 -2.12 -18.70 25.85
N VAL A 18 -2.77 -18.25 24.79
CA VAL A 18 -2.34 -18.44 23.40
C VAL A 18 -1.94 -17.10 22.82
N PHE A 19 -0.66 -16.96 22.51
CA PHE A 19 -0.12 -15.87 21.72
C PHE A 19 -0.22 -16.23 20.23
N ILE A 20 -1.04 -15.48 19.49
CA ILE A 20 -1.11 -15.58 18.05
C ILE A 20 -0.06 -14.62 17.47
N LEU A 21 1.05 -15.20 17.00
CA LEU A 21 2.21 -14.47 16.52
C LEU A 21 1.96 -13.87 15.13
N SER A 22 2.55 -12.69 14.93
CA SER A 22 2.82 -12.14 13.61
C SER A 22 4.27 -12.43 13.19
N PRO A 23 4.58 -12.41 11.89
CA PRO A 23 5.94 -12.65 11.42
C PRO A 23 6.94 -11.73 12.12
N GLY A 24 7.95 -12.29 12.80
CA GLY A 24 9.00 -11.52 13.48
C GLY A 24 8.68 -11.06 14.91
N SER A 25 7.47 -11.28 15.43
CA SER A 25 7.14 -11.04 16.84
C SER A 25 7.44 -12.28 17.70
N ASP A 26 8.22 -12.12 18.78
CA ASP A 26 8.48 -13.18 19.76
C ASP A 26 8.31 -12.65 21.20
N PRO A 27 7.24 -13.07 21.93
CA PRO A 27 6.98 -12.62 23.30
C PRO A 27 7.87 -13.30 24.35
N THR A 28 8.73 -14.25 23.96
CA THR A 28 9.51 -15.08 24.89
C THR A 28 10.38 -14.26 25.83
N ALA A 29 11.10 -13.25 25.30
CA ALA A 29 11.99 -12.43 26.10
C ALA A 29 11.25 -11.60 27.16
N ASP A 30 10.05 -11.11 26.82
CA ASP A 30 9.25 -10.31 27.73
C ASP A 30 8.50 -11.18 28.75
N LEU A 31 8.06 -12.38 28.35
CA LEU A 31 7.50 -13.37 29.26
C LEU A 31 8.55 -13.90 30.25
N MET A 32 9.80 -14.09 29.84
CA MET A 32 10.90 -14.45 30.74
C MET A 32 11.12 -13.36 31.80
N LYS A 33 11.17 -12.08 31.39
CA LYS A 33 11.26 -10.96 32.33
C LYS A 33 10.07 -10.94 33.27
N LEU A 34 8.85 -11.20 32.79
CA LEU A 34 7.66 -11.30 33.64
C LEU A 34 7.79 -12.44 34.65
N ALA A 35 8.20 -13.63 34.22
CA ALA A 35 8.41 -14.77 35.09
C ALA A 35 9.46 -14.46 36.17
N ASP A 36 10.57 -13.83 35.80
CA ASP A 36 11.60 -13.36 36.75
C ASP A 36 11.02 -12.37 37.77
N ARG A 37 10.23 -11.38 37.32
CA ARG A 37 9.56 -10.39 38.20
C ARG A 37 8.57 -11.06 39.17
N CYS A 38 7.84 -12.08 38.71
CA CYS A 38 6.85 -12.81 39.50
C CYS A 38 7.47 -13.91 40.39
N GLY A 39 8.80 -14.05 40.44
CA GLY A 39 9.49 -15.07 41.25
C GLY A 39 9.43 -16.49 40.67
N PHE A 40 9.00 -16.64 39.42
CA PHE A 40 9.01 -17.87 38.63
C PHE A 40 10.22 -17.95 37.69
N GLY A 41 11.16 -17.02 37.83
CA GLY A 41 12.44 -17.01 37.14
C GLY A 41 13.35 -18.21 37.40
N GLY A 42 14.32 -18.42 36.52
CA GLY A 42 15.28 -19.52 36.61
C GLY A 42 14.67 -20.90 36.32
N GLY A 43 14.97 -21.91 37.14
CA GLY A 43 14.60 -23.31 36.86
C GLY A 43 13.10 -23.65 36.88
N LYS A 44 12.23 -22.72 37.31
CA LYS A 44 10.76 -22.87 37.40
C LYS A 44 10.02 -22.43 36.14
N PHE A 45 10.67 -21.69 35.24
CA PHE A 45 10.16 -21.39 33.91
C PHE A 45 10.80 -22.36 32.91
N LYS A 46 9.97 -23.14 32.22
CA LYS A 46 10.39 -24.08 31.18
C LYS A 46 9.78 -23.63 29.86
N TYR A 47 10.58 -23.70 28.79
CA TYR A 47 10.08 -23.47 27.45
C TYR A 47 10.59 -24.56 26.51
N LEU A 48 9.78 -24.92 25.52
CA LEU A 48 10.09 -25.91 24.50
C LEU A 48 9.58 -25.41 23.15
N SER A 49 10.45 -25.38 22.15
CA SER A 49 10.04 -25.11 20.77
C SER A 49 9.56 -26.40 20.12
N LEU A 50 8.30 -26.43 19.69
CA LEU A 50 7.71 -27.59 19.07
C LEU A 50 8.21 -27.74 17.63
N GLY A 51 8.60 -28.97 17.30
CA GLY A 51 9.04 -29.39 15.98
C GLY A 51 8.88 -30.90 15.84
N GLN A 52 9.22 -31.45 14.67
CA GLN A 52 9.07 -32.88 14.41
C GLN A 52 9.84 -33.72 15.45
N GLY A 53 9.15 -34.65 16.12
CA GLY A 53 9.72 -35.54 17.13
C GLY A 53 9.79 -35.01 18.57
N GLN A 54 9.23 -33.81 18.85
CA GLN A 54 9.25 -33.21 20.20
C GLN A 54 8.03 -33.57 21.08
N GLU A 55 7.14 -34.43 20.59
CA GLU A 55 5.86 -34.78 21.24
C GLU A 55 6.06 -35.37 22.65
N GLY A 56 6.95 -36.37 22.77
CA GLY A 56 7.23 -37.02 24.05
C GLY A 56 7.90 -36.10 25.08
N ALA A 57 8.79 -35.21 24.63
CA ALA A 57 9.43 -34.22 25.50
C ALA A 57 8.42 -33.17 25.98
N ALA A 58 7.51 -32.74 25.11
CA ALA A 58 6.45 -31.80 25.45
C ALA A 58 5.49 -32.37 26.51
N LEU A 59 5.09 -33.64 26.37
CA LEU A 59 4.24 -34.32 27.37
C LEU A 59 4.94 -34.46 28.73
N ALA A 60 6.19 -34.90 28.74
CA ALA A 60 6.94 -35.04 29.98
C ALA A 60 7.12 -33.69 30.72
N LEU A 61 7.38 -32.61 29.97
CA LEU A 61 7.46 -31.26 30.54
C LEU A 61 6.10 -30.75 31.02
N LEU A 62 5.01 -31.08 30.32
CA LEU A 62 3.65 -30.73 30.69
C LEU A 62 3.26 -31.39 32.02
N GLU A 63 3.42 -32.71 32.14
CA GLU A 63 3.15 -33.45 33.38
C GLU A 63 4.01 -32.95 34.53
N GLY A 64 5.31 -32.72 34.28
CA GLY A 64 6.22 -32.15 35.26
C GLY A 64 5.79 -30.75 35.71
N ALA A 65 5.35 -29.90 34.79
CA ALA A 65 4.91 -28.54 35.12
C ALA A 65 3.60 -28.52 35.92
N ILE A 66 2.65 -29.40 35.58
CA ILE A 66 1.38 -29.55 36.30
C ILE A 66 1.61 -30.02 37.73
N GLN A 67 2.51 -30.99 37.94
CA GLN A 67 2.79 -31.55 39.26
C GLN A 67 3.59 -30.57 40.14
N HIS A 68 4.61 -29.92 39.59
CA HIS A 68 5.55 -29.09 40.36
C HIS A 68 5.17 -27.61 40.43
N GLY A 69 4.09 -27.18 39.77
CA GLY A 69 3.66 -25.77 39.76
C GLY A 69 4.62 -24.86 38.99
N GLN A 70 5.03 -25.29 37.80
CA GLN A 70 5.95 -24.56 36.94
C GLN A 70 5.21 -23.84 35.82
N TRP A 71 5.87 -22.83 35.25
CA TRP A 71 5.37 -22.17 34.05
C TRP A 71 5.96 -22.88 32.84
N LEU A 72 5.09 -23.30 31.92
CA LEU A 72 5.49 -23.96 30.69
C LEU A 72 5.10 -23.10 29.49
N MET A 73 6.08 -22.82 28.63
CA MET A 73 5.86 -22.17 27.34
C MET A 73 6.12 -23.15 26.20
N LEU A 74 5.12 -23.42 25.35
CA LEU A 74 5.29 -24.19 24.13
C LEU A 74 5.32 -23.24 22.94
N GLN A 75 6.45 -23.21 22.23
CA GLN A 75 6.62 -22.34 21.07
C GLN A 75 6.29 -23.06 19.76
N ASN A 76 5.95 -22.31 18.72
CA ASN A 76 5.70 -22.80 17.36
C ASN A 76 4.66 -23.93 17.27
N CYS A 77 3.57 -23.84 18.03
CA CYS A 77 2.51 -24.84 18.07
C CYS A 77 1.93 -25.18 16.69
N HIS A 78 1.91 -24.22 15.76
CA HIS A 78 1.46 -24.40 14.37
C HIS A 78 2.27 -25.44 13.58
N LEU A 79 3.53 -25.70 13.95
CA LEU A 79 4.40 -26.69 13.27
C LEU A 79 4.04 -28.14 13.63
N LEU A 80 3.25 -28.37 14.69
CA LEU A 80 2.96 -29.71 15.20
C LEU A 80 1.50 -29.85 15.64
N VAL A 81 0.58 -29.67 14.69
CA VAL A 81 -0.88 -29.71 14.93
C VAL A 81 -1.37 -31.07 15.45
N SER A 82 -0.69 -32.18 15.12
CA SER A 82 -0.99 -33.51 15.64
C SER A 82 -0.93 -33.56 17.17
N PHE A 83 0.10 -32.97 17.75
CA PHE A 83 0.32 -32.89 19.19
C PHE A 83 -0.75 -32.04 19.89
N LEU A 84 -1.23 -30.97 19.25
CA LEU A 84 -2.23 -30.09 19.85
C LEU A 84 -3.54 -30.81 20.17
N ARG A 85 -3.92 -31.84 19.40
CA ARG A 85 -5.10 -32.67 19.71
C ARG A 85 -4.90 -33.51 20.97
N GLU A 86 -3.69 -34.00 21.19
CA GLU A 86 -3.36 -34.72 22.43
C GLU A 86 -3.26 -33.76 23.61
N LEU A 87 -2.66 -32.57 23.42
CA LEU A 87 -2.63 -31.52 24.41
C LEU A 87 -4.05 -31.12 24.86
N GLU A 88 -4.99 -30.96 23.93
CA GLU A 88 -6.40 -30.67 24.23
C GLU A 88 -7.02 -31.72 25.16
N LYS A 89 -6.78 -33.00 24.86
CA LYS A 89 -7.23 -34.12 25.69
C LYS A 89 -6.59 -34.12 27.08
N GLN A 90 -5.30 -33.83 27.18
CA GLN A 90 -4.61 -33.72 28.48
C GLN A 90 -5.12 -32.54 29.32
N LEU A 91 -5.41 -31.39 28.66
CA LEU A 91 -6.04 -30.24 29.31
C LEU A 91 -7.46 -30.55 29.80
N GLU A 92 -8.18 -31.45 29.13
CA GLU A 92 -9.51 -31.93 29.54
C GLU A 92 -9.47 -32.90 30.72
N LEU A 93 -8.44 -33.74 30.80
CA LEU A 93 -8.26 -34.74 31.86
C LEU A 93 -7.68 -34.14 33.15
N MET A 94 -7.28 -32.86 33.15
CA MET A 94 -6.74 -32.19 34.33
C MET A 94 -7.82 -31.89 35.37
N GLU A 95 -7.85 -32.66 36.46
CA GLU A 95 -8.78 -32.43 37.57
C GLU A 95 -8.22 -31.47 38.64
N LYS A 96 -6.96 -31.63 39.07
CA LYS A 96 -6.34 -30.85 40.16
C LYS A 96 -4.89 -30.42 39.85
N PRO A 97 -4.67 -29.47 38.92
CA PRO A 97 -3.35 -28.90 38.68
C PRO A 97 -2.88 -28.04 39.87
N ASN A 98 -1.57 -27.88 40.00
CA ASN A 98 -0.98 -26.98 41.00
C ASN A 98 -1.46 -25.53 40.78
N PRO A 99 -1.82 -24.76 41.83
CA PRO A 99 -2.27 -23.37 41.70
C PRO A 99 -1.28 -22.41 41.01
N GLU A 100 0.02 -22.73 41.06
CA GLU A 100 1.10 -21.93 40.45
C GLU A 100 1.37 -22.29 38.98
N TYR A 101 0.81 -23.40 38.48
CA TYR A 101 0.97 -23.83 37.10
C TYR A 101 0.36 -22.81 36.13
N ARG A 102 1.10 -22.49 35.07
CA ARG A 102 0.63 -21.66 33.95
C ARG A 102 1.14 -22.23 32.63
N LEU A 103 0.25 -22.29 31.64
CA LEU A 103 0.58 -22.74 30.29
C LEU A 103 0.49 -21.58 29.30
N TRP A 104 1.57 -21.37 28.57
CA TRP A 104 1.70 -20.35 27.54
C TRP A 104 1.99 -21.03 26.20
N LEU A 105 1.25 -20.69 25.15
CA LEU A 105 1.38 -21.26 23.82
C LEU A 105 1.68 -20.14 22.84
N THR A 106 2.60 -20.33 21.90
CA THR A 106 2.78 -19.39 20.78
C THR A 106 2.50 -20.10 19.46
N THR A 107 1.68 -19.50 18.60
CA THR A 107 1.29 -20.09 17.33
C THR A 107 1.12 -19.03 16.25
N ASP A 108 1.40 -19.40 15.00
CA ASP A 108 0.94 -18.63 13.85
C ASP A 108 -0.52 -19.01 13.58
N PRO A 109 -1.33 -18.09 13.01
CA PRO A 109 -2.73 -18.37 12.70
C PRO A 109 -2.84 -19.56 11.73
N THR A 110 -3.52 -20.62 12.18
CA THR A 110 -3.69 -21.87 11.42
C THR A 110 -5.14 -22.34 11.45
N PRO A 111 -5.76 -22.68 10.31
CA PRO A 111 -7.18 -23.04 10.24
C PRO A 111 -7.51 -24.40 10.89
N THR A 112 -6.48 -25.21 11.14
CA THR A 112 -6.60 -26.56 11.73
C THR A 112 -6.28 -26.60 13.22
N PHE A 113 -6.06 -25.45 13.85
CA PHE A 113 -5.77 -25.37 15.29
C PHE A 113 -6.98 -25.85 16.11
N PRO A 114 -6.81 -26.66 17.17
CA PRO A 114 -7.93 -27.21 17.93
C PRO A 114 -8.81 -26.16 18.59
N ILE A 115 -10.11 -26.23 18.32
CA ILE A 115 -11.10 -25.24 18.78
C ILE A 115 -11.28 -25.29 20.30
N GLY A 116 -11.19 -26.45 20.96
CA GLY A 116 -11.38 -26.54 22.41
C GLY A 116 -10.25 -25.87 23.20
N ILE A 117 -9.00 -25.92 22.72
CA ILE A 117 -7.90 -25.12 23.27
C ILE A 117 -8.19 -23.63 23.09
N LEU A 118 -8.65 -23.22 21.90
CA LEU A 118 -9.02 -21.82 21.67
C LEU A 118 -10.17 -21.42 22.59
N GLN A 119 -11.26 -22.16 22.69
CA GLN A 119 -12.40 -21.77 23.55
C GLN A 119 -12.01 -21.60 25.02
N ARG A 120 -11.08 -22.41 25.54
CA ARG A 120 -10.64 -22.40 26.95
C ARG A 120 -9.48 -21.45 27.25
N SER A 121 -8.81 -20.91 26.24
CA SER A 121 -7.64 -20.04 26.42
C SER A 121 -7.98 -18.56 26.50
N LEU A 122 -7.11 -17.78 27.13
CA LEU A 122 -6.98 -16.35 26.86
C LEU A 122 -6.16 -16.19 25.58
N LYS A 123 -6.63 -15.37 24.65
CA LYS A 123 -5.95 -15.13 23.37
C LYS A 123 -5.37 -13.72 23.42
N ASP A 124 -4.07 -13.64 23.24
CA ASP A 124 -3.40 -12.38 22.97
C ASP A 124 -2.90 -12.42 21.53
N LEU A 125 -3.30 -11.40 20.80
CA LEU A 125 -2.86 -11.17 19.44
C LEU A 125 -1.60 -10.31 19.57
N THR A 126 -0.42 -10.96 19.55
CA THR A 126 0.87 -10.29 19.41
C THR A 126 1.02 -9.91 17.94
N THR A 127 0.21 -8.95 17.53
CA THR A 127 0.07 -8.58 16.14
C THR A 127 1.06 -7.48 15.79
N GLU A 128 1.74 -7.59 14.64
CA GLU A 128 2.11 -6.49 13.75
C GLU A 128 0.91 -6.04 12.89
N ARG A 129 -0.34 -6.16 13.39
CA ARG A 129 -1.51 -5.76 12.60
C ARG A 129 -1.61 -4.25 12.63
N GLN A 130 -1.48 -3.68 11.44
CA GLN A 130 -1.65 -2.28 11.06
C GLN A 130 -3.11 -1.81 11.23
N GLY A 131 -3.63 -1.86 12.45
CA GLY A 131 -4.90 -1.26 12.82
C GLY A 131 -4.67 0.11 13.42
N ASP A 132 -4.97 1.18 12.69
CA ASP A 132 -5.01 2.52 13.28
C ASP A 132 -6.39 2.84 13.84
N VAL A 133 -6.41 3.67 14.89
CA VAL A 133 -7.58 4.43 15.33
C VAL A 133 -8.05 5.29 14.15
N VAL A 134 -9.10 4.85 13.47
CA VAL A 134 -9.68 5.58 12.34
C VAL A 134 -10.19 6.93 12.82
N SER A 135 -9.79 8.02 12.16
CA SER A 135 -10.40 9.34 12.35
C SER A 135 -11.92 9.21 12.15
N PRO A 136 -12.76 9.51 13.16
CA PRO A 136 -14.20 9.34 13.07
C PRO A 136 -14.81 10.05 11.86
N LYS A 137 -14.25 11.20 11.46
CA LYS A 137 -14.70 11.98 10.30
C LYS A 137 -14.38 11.33 8.95
N LEU A 138 -13.24 10.65 8.85
CA LEU A 138 -12.83 9.94 7.63
C LEU A 138 -13.63 8.64 7.47
N PHE A 139 -13.89 7.93 8.57
CA PHE A 139 -14.75 6.75 8.59
C PHE A 139 -16.18 7.07 8.17
N THR A 140 -16.79 8.13 8.73
CA THR A 140 -18.15 8.54 8.36
C THR A 140 -18.26 8.96 6.91
N THR A 141 -17.27 9.71 6.39
CA THR A 141 -17.29 10.13 4.97
C THR A 141 -17.12 8.94 4.02
N ALA A 142 -16.29 7.95 4.38
CA ALA A 142 -16.10 6.74 3.59
C ALA A 142 -17.34 5.85 3.61
N LEU A 143 -17.98 5.70 4.78
CA LEU A 143 -19.28 5.03 4.91
C LEU A 143 -20.34 5.75 4.06
N GLU A 144 -20.55 7.05 4.25
CA GLU A 144 -21.51 7.84 3.47
C GLU A 144 -21.30 7.67 1.95
N HIS A 145 -20.05 7.67 1.48
CA HIS A 145 -19.74 7.47 0.06
C HIS A 145 -20.04 6.05 -0.45
N VAL A 146 -19.77 5.02 0.35
CA VAL A 146 -20.16 3.63 0.03
C VAL A 146 -21.69 3.50 0.03
N PHE A 147 -22.38 4.10 0.99
CA PHE A 147 -23.83 4.12 1.07
C PHE A 147 -24.49 4.87 -0.10
N GLU A 148 -23.85 5.89 -0.68
CA GLU A 148 -24.38 6.58 -1.88
C GLU A 148 -24.14 5.82 -3.19
N LEU A 149 -23.04 5.08 -3.32
CA LEU A 149 -22.64 4.45 -4.60
C LEU A 149 -23.19 3.03 -4.82
N THR A 150 -23.75 2.39 -3.79
CA THR A 150 -24.23 1.01 -3.88
C THR A 150 -25.76 0.95 -4.02
N ILE A 151 -26.29 0.10 -4.91
CA ILE A 151 -27.75 -0.06 -5.08
C ILE A 151 -28.27 -1.08 -4.05
N TRP A 152 -28.56 -0.62 -2.84
CA TRP A 152 -28.92 -1.45 -1.67
C TRP A 152 -30.24 -2.22 -1.80
N LYS A 153 -31.21 -1.67 -2.54
CA LYS A 153 -32.50 -2.33 -2.79
C LYS A 153 -32.38 -3.66 -3.54
N GLY A 154 -31.29 -3.87 -4.29
CA GLY A 154 -31.03 -5.15 -4.98
C GLY A 154 -30.65 -6.30 -4.05
N TYR A 155 -30.26 -5.99 -2.81
CA TYR A 155 -29.88 -6.96 -1.79
C TYR A 155 -30.98 -7.18 -0.74
N GLY A 156 -32.17 -6.61 -0.93
CA GLY A 156 -33.31 -6.76 -0.02
C GLY A 156 -33.18 -5.99 1.30
N ILE A 157 -32.25 -5.04 1.39
CA ILE A 157 -31.98 -4.25 2.61
C ILE A 157 -32.54 -2.83 2.42
N ASP A 158 -33.49 -2.44 3.25
CA ASP A 158 -34.05 -1.08 3.29
C ASP A 158 -33.34 -0.28 4.38
N ILE A 159 -32.51 0.68 3.97
CA ILE A 159 -31.65 1.46 4.88
C ILE A 159 -32.25 2.85 5.00
N ASN A 160 -32.76 3.19 6.18
CA ASN A 160 -33.34 4.50 6.45
C ASN A 160 -32.23 5.55 6.60
N SER A 161 -32.07 6.42 5.60
CA SER A 161 -30.96 7.38 5.49
C SER A 161 -30.93 8.46 6.58
N GLU A 162 -32.04 8.68 7.29
CA GLU A 162 -32.11 9.66 8.37
C GLU A 162 -31.36 9.23 9.65
N CYS A 163 -31.16 7.92 9.86
CA CYS A 163 -30.51 7.38 11.06
C CYS A 163 -28.97 7.29 10.97
N LEU A 164 -28.36 7.58 9.83
CA LEU A 164 -26.92 7.46 9.60
C LEU A 164 -26.11 8.68 10.08
N THR A 165 -26.78 9.74 10.52
CA THR A 165 -26.09 10.93 11.03
C THR A 165 -25.71 10.73 12.50
N ARG A 166 -24.39 10.69 12.79
CA ARG A 166 -23.72 10.67 14.13
C ARG A 166 -23.06 9.36 14.59
N LEU A 167 -22.51 8.53 13.70
CA LEU A 167 -21.58 7.47 14.11
C LEU A 167 -20.25 8.11 14.59
N ARG A 168 -19.86 7.92 15.85
CA ARG A 168 -18.67 8.58 16.45
C ARG A 168 -17.51 7.62 16.73
N SER A 169 -17.74 6.31 16.81
CA SER A 169 -16.68 5.29 16.80
C SER A 169 -17.18 3.94 16.25
N VAL A 170 -16.24 3.02 16.00
CA VAL A 170 -16.51 1.60 15.65
C VAL A 170 -17.34 0.89 16.73
N ASP A 171 -17.38 1.42 17.96
CA ASP A 171 -18.14 0.86 19.08
C ASP A 171 -19.66 1.09 18.97
N ASP A 172 -20.13 1.96 18.08
CA ASP A 172 -21.57 2.26 17.93
C ASP A 172 -22.33 1.17 17.14
N VAL A 173 -21.63 0.22 16.50
CA VAL A 173 -22.25 -0.98 15.87
C VAL A 173 -22.14 -2.16 16.84
N VAL A 174 -22.88 -2.08 17.95
CA VAL A 174 -23.04 -3.21 18.87
C VAL A 174 -24.10 -4.15 18.31
N VAL A 175 -23.67 -5.17 17.56
CA VAL A 175 -24.45 -6.40 17.49
C VAL A 175 -24.38 -7.01 18.89
N MET A 176 -25.53 -7.04 19.58
CA MET A 176 -25.70 -7.62 20.91
C MET A 176 -25.53 -9.15 20.86
N ALA A 177 -24.30 -9.62 20.65
CA ALA A 177 -23.90 -10.99 20.89
C ALA A 177 -23.18 -11.02 22.24
N GLN A 178 -23.88 -11.53 23.25
CA GLN A 178 -23.28 -11.85 24.55
C GLN A 178 -22.20 -12.91 24.33
N SER A 179 -20.93 -12.51 24.26
CA SER A 179 -19.79 -13.40 24.41
C SER A 179 -18.73 -12.74 25.28
N LEU A 180 -18.63 -13.22 26.51
CA LEU A 180 -17.58 -12.92 27.47
C LEU A 180 -16.30 -13.62 27.01
N ASN A 181 -15.40 -12.87 26.33
CA ASN A 181 -13.93 -12.99 26.33
C ASN A 181 -13.37 -12.14 25.18
N LYS A 182 -13.18 -10.84 25.41
CA LYS A 182 -12.45 -9.98 24.45
C LYS A 182 -10.96 -10.38 24.48
N PRO A 183 -10.32 -10.67 23.33
CA PRO A 183 -8.86 -10.79 23.29
C PRO A 183 -8.24 -9.45 23.69
N VAL A 184 -7.19 -9.50 24.50
CA VAL A 184 -6.30 -8.34 24.68
C VAL A 184 -5.49 -8.27 23.39
N VAL A 185 -5.51 -7.12 22.71
CA VAL A 185 -4.74 -6.92 21.48
C VAL A 185 -3.63 -5.95 21.80
N THR A 186 -2.38 -6.40 21.69
CA THR A 186 -1.23 -5.51 21.70
C THR A 186 -0.94 -5.11 20.26
N GLU A 187 -1.42 -3.93 19.87
CA GLU A 187 -1.12 -3.35 18.55
C GLU A 187 0.30 -2.76 18.56
N PRO A 188 1.06 -2.90 17.46
CA PRO A 188 2.37 -2.28 17.36
C PRO A 188 2.19 -0.76 17.27
N PRO A 189 3.24 0.02 17.58
CA PRO A 189 3.12 1.46 17.56
C PRO A 189 3.12 1.94 16.09
N ASN A 190 1.94 2.20 15.53
CA ASN A 190 1.73 2.57 14.12
C ASN A 190 2.11 4.03 13.80
N GLY A 191 2.70 4.24 12.62
CA GLY A 191 3.05 5.56 12.12
C GLY A 191 4.55 5.80 12.10
N LEU A 192 4.99 6.66 11.16
CA LEU A 192 6.40 6.93 10.88
C LEU A 192 7.20 7.32 12.13
N LYS A 193 6.60 8.15 12.99
CA LYS A 193 7.20 8.59 14.26
C LYS A 193 7.47 7.41 15.20
N LEU A 194 6.50 6.51 15.32
CA LEU A 194 6.55 5.39 16.24
C LEU A 194 7.52 4.30 15.76
N ASN A 195 7.53 4.00 14.46
CA ASN A 195 8.52 3.10 13.87
C ASN A 195 9.94 3.63 14.04
N LEU A 196 10.17 4.92 13.75
CA LEU A 196 11.47 5.57 13.99
C LEU A 196 11.88 5.46 15.47
N ARG A 197 10.97 5.75 16.39
CA ARG A 197 11.24 5.63 17.83
C ARG A 197 11.59 4.20 18.21
N ASN A 198 10.89 3.21 17.68
CA ASN A 198 11.14 1.79 17.94
C ASN A 198 12.52 1.37 17.43
N THR A 199 12.88 1.73 16.19
CA THR A 199 14.21 1.45 15.61
C THR A 199 15.33 2.03 16.48
N TYR A 200 15.19 3.28 16.92
CA TYR A 200 16.18 3.92 17.78
C TYR A 200 16.19 3.36 19.22
N PHE A 201 15.04 2.99 19.78
CA PHE A 201 14.94 2.38 21.11
C PHE A 201 15.71 1.05 21.17
N LYS A 202 15.59 0.25 20.11
CA LYS A 202 16.29 -1.03 19.98
C LYS A 202 17.77 -0.87 19.62
N THR A 203 18.16 0.27 19.05
CA THR A 203 19.57 0.59 18.77
C THR A 203 20.32 0.96 20.06
N ARG A 204 21.48 0.32 20.28
CA ARG A 204 22.34 0.64 21.43
C ARG A 204 22.95 2.03 21.27
N ALA A 205 23.00 2.80 22.36
CA ALA A 205 23.60 4.15 22.35
C ALA A 205 25.06 4.14 21.91
N GLN A 206 25.83 3.13 22.32
CA GLN A 206 27.23 2.94 21.94
C GLN A 206 27.41 2.79 20.43
N SER A 207 26.48 2.11 19.74
CA SER A 207 26.58 1.87 18.30
C SER A 207 26.41 3.12 17.44
N LEU A 208 25.84 4.20 17.99
CA LEU A 208 25.79 5.51 17.32
C LEU A 208 27.09 6.32 17.48
N GLU A 209 28.01 5.88 18.35
CA GLU A 209 29.29 6.52 18.64
C GLU A 209 30.50 5.71 18.12
N GLU A 210 30.29 4.48 17.63
CA GLU A 210 31.33 3.58 17.11
C GLU A 210 32.08 4.16 15.90
N CYS A 211 31.42 4.93 15.03
CA CYS A 211 32.05 5.54 13.86
C CYS A 211 32.45 7.00 14.12
N PRO A 212 33.74 7.38 13.93
CA PRO A 212 34.21 8.76 14.10
C PRO A 212 33.84 9.69 12.94
N HIS A 213 33.24 9.17 11.86
CA HIS A 213 32.95 9.95 10.66
C HIS A 213 31.80 10.95 10.89
N PRO A 214 31.96 12.25 10.56
CA PRO A 214 30.99 13.30 10.91
C PRO A 214 29.61 13.11 10.25
N HIS A 215 29.54 12.37 9.14
CA HIS A 215 28.28 12.10 8.45
C HIS A 215 27.57 10.82 8.91
N PHE A 216 28.19 10.00 9.76
CA PHE A 216 27.63 8.70 10.16
C PHE A 216 26.24 8.84 10.81
N LYS A 217 26.10 9.69 11.83
CA LYS A 217 24.83 9.88 12.55
C LYS A 217 23.70 10.36 11.64
N LYS A 218 24.00 11.26 10.71
CA LYS A 218 23.04 11.77 9.71
C LYS A 218 22.60 10.68 8.75
N LEU A 219 23.53 9.84 8.30
CA LEU A 219 23.23 8.74 7.38
C LEU A 219 22.49 7.59 8.06
N VAL A 220 22.77 7.31 9.35
CA VAL A 220 21.99 6.37 10.15
C VAL A 220 20.56 6.87 10.31
N TYR A 221 20.34 8.18 10.52
CA TYR A 221 18.99 8.75 10.56
C TYR A 221 18.26 8.60 9.23
N VAL A 222 18.92 8.90 8.10
CA VAL A 222 18.34 8.72 6.76
C VAL A 222 17.99 7.24 6.50
N LEU A 223 18.85 6.31 6.92
CA LEU A 223 18.61 4.88 6.83
C LEU A 223 17.45 4.41 7.72
N ALA A 224 17.35 4.93 8.95
CA ALA A 224 16.25 4.64 9.87
C ALA A 224 14.92 5.20 9.33
N PHE A 225 14.95 6.40 8.74
CA PHE A 225 13.80 6.99 8.07
C PHE A 225 13.36 6.15 6.87
N PHE A 226 14.30 5.71 6.03
CA PHE A 226 14.01 4.80 4.93
C PHE A 226 13.38 3.49 5.42
N HIS A 227 13.93 2.88 6.46
CA HIS A 227 13.40 1.65 7.05
C HIS A 227 11.95 1.84 7.54
N ALA A 228 11.68 2.92 8.26
CA ALA A 228 10.34 3.26 8.74
C ALA A 228 9.36 3.56 7.60
N VAL A 229 9.79 4.25 6.53
CA VAL A 229 8.97 4.51 5.33
C VAL A 229 8.59 3.21 4.63
N VAL A 230 9.53 2.29 4.47
CA VAL A 230 9.31 1.01 3.81
C VAL A 230 8.34 0.12 4.61
N GLN A 231 8.44 0.13 5.93
CA GLN A 231 7.50 -0.54 6.84
C GLN A 231 6.09 0.07 6.77
N GLU A 232 5.97 1.40 6.87
CA GLU A 232 4.67 2.08 6.79
C GLU A 232 4.00 1.92 5.42
N ARG A 233 4.79 1.88 4.35
CA ARG A 233 4.27 1.71 2.99
C ARG A 233 3.52 0.39 2.80
N ARG A 234 3.82 -0.64 3.60
CA ARG A 234 3.08 -1.92 3.63
C ARG A 234 1.60 -1.75 3.98
N LYS A 235 1.24 -0.70 4.74
CA LYS A 235 -0.14 -0.39 5.10
C LYS A 235 -1.06 -0.22 3.89
N TYR A 236 -0.52 0.27 2.78
CA TYR A 236 -1.31 0.59 1.57
C TYR A 236 -1.46 -0.60 0.61
N ASP A 237 -1.22 -1.83 1.08
CA ASP A 237 -1.36 -3.09 0.32
C ASP A 237 -0.73 -2.94 -1.10
N LYS A 238 -1.48 -3.25 -2.16
CA LYS A 238 -1.02 -3.25 -3.56
C LYS A 238 -0.53 -1.91 -4.10
N ILE A 239 -0.98 -0.80 -3.52
CA ILE A 239 -0.55 0.54 -3.92
C ILE A 239 0.83 0.84 -3.31
N GLY A 240 1.07 0.30 -2.12
CA GLY A 240 2.37 0.36 -1.46
C GLY A 240 3.40 -0.55 -2.13
N TRP A 241 3.08 -1.84 -2.20
CA TRP A 241 3.91 -2.90 -2.77
C TRP A 241 3.04 -3.88 -3.56
N ASN A 242 3.46 -4.32 -4.74
CA ASN A 242 2.73 -5.35 -5.49
C ASN A 242 2.64 -6.66 -4.68
N ILE A 243 3.66 -6.96 -3.89
CA ILE A 243 3.69 -8.06 -2.93
C ILE A 243 3.97 -7.53 -1.53
N SER A 244 3.25 -8.02 -0.52
CA SER A 244 3.61 -7.73 0.87
C SER A 244 4.96 -8.36 1.22
N TYR A 245 5.96 -7.52 1.50
CA TYR A 245 7.26 -7.92 2.03
C TYR A 245 7.35 -7.65 3.53
N ASP A 246 7.99 -8.57 4.24
CA ASP A 246 8.34 -8.37 5.64
C ASP A 246 9.74 -7.76 5.70
N PHE A 247 9.86 -6.52 6.18
CA PHE A 247 11.13 -5.84 6.41
C PHE A 247 11.45 -5.85 7.89
N GLY A 248 12.48 -6.61 8.25
CA GLY A 248 12.84 -6.87 9.63
C GLY A 248 13.95 -5.97 10.14
N GLU A 249 14.13 -5.97 11.46
CA GLU A 249 15.16 -5.16 12.12
C GLU A 249 16.59 -5.61 11.80
N SER A 250 16.74 -6.91 11.48
CA SER A 250 18.01 -7.46 11.00
C SER A 250 18.51 -6.74 9.75
N ASP A 251 17.60 -6.30 8.86
CA ASP A 251 17.98 -5.58 7.64
C ASP A 251 18.57 -4.21 7.98
N PHE A 252 17.97 -3.51 8.95
CA PHE A 252 18.46 -2.22 9.43
C PHE A 252 19.81 -2.37 10.13
N ILE A 253 19.96 -3.34 11.04
CA ILE A 253 21.19 -3.56 11.81
C ILE A 253 22.37 -3.87 10.87
N VAL A 254 22.18 -4.80 9.92
CA VAL A 254 23.24 -5.15 8.96
C VAL A 254 23.55 -3.97 8.04
N SER A 255 22.53 -3.21 7.59
CA SER A 255 22.76 -2.00 6.80
C SER A 255 23.53 -0.93 7.57
N MET A 256 23.29 -0.79 8.87
CA MET A 256 24.04 0.12 9.75
C MET A 256 25.51 -0.33 9.92
N GLN A 257 25.78 -1.62 10.07
CA GLN A 257 27.14 -2.17 10.15
C GLN A 257 27.91 -2.01 8.82
N ILE A 258 27.24 -2.20 7.69
CA ILE A 258 27.80 -1.92 6.36
C ILE A 258 28.17 -0.43 6.26
N LEU A 259 27.24 0.45 6.64
CA LEU A 259 27.47 1.91 6.63
C LEU A 259 28.68 2.29 7.49
N GLU A 260 28.77 1.73 8.71
CA GLU A 260 29.89 1.93 9.63
C GLU A 260 31.22 1.51 8.98
N THR A 261 31.29 0.30 8.44
CA THR A 261 32.51 -0.27 7.84
C THR A 261 33.03 0.60 6.69
N TYR A 262 32.14 1.03 5.78
CA TYR A 262 32.52 1.86 4.65
C TYR A 262 32.92 3.27 5.07
N LEU A 263 32.22 3.88 6.04
CA LEU A 263 32.55 5.23 6.51
C LEU A 263 33.81 5.28 7.36
N GLN A 264 34.09 4.25 8.18
CA GLN A 264 35.37 4.10 8.88
C GLN A 264 36.52 4.04 7.87
N ARG A 265 36.38 3.24 6.81
CA ARG A 265 37.38 3.18 5.73
C ARG A 265 37.57 4.53 5.05
N CYS A 266 36.48 5.26 4.74
CA CYS A 266 36.56 6.60 4.15
C CYS A 266 37.23 7.60 5.07
N ASN A 267 37.01 7.50 6.39
CA ASN A 267 37.66 8.37 7.36
C ASN A 267 39.18 8.15 7.40
N VAL A 268 39.62 6.89 7.30
CA VAL A 268 41.05 6.53 7.25
C VAL A 268 41.70 6.98 5.93
N THR A 269 41.04 6.74 4.80
CA THR A 269 41.59 7.07 3.47
C THR A 269 41.35 8.52 3.03
N LYS A 270 40.54 9.28 3.78
CA LYS A 270 40.01 10.61 3.40
C LYS A 270 39.39 10.64 1.99
N GLY A 271 38.78 9.53 1.58
CA GLY A 271 38.11 9.40 0.28
C GLY A 271 36.66 9.89 0.31
N PRO A 272 36.05 10.15 -0.86
CA PRO A 272 34.63 10.45 -0.96
C PRO A 272 33.78 9.24 -0.57
N VAL A 273 32.54 9.51 -0.13
CA VAL A 273 31.58 8.46 0.22
C VAL A 273 31.19 7.67 -1.05
N PRO A 274 31.29 6.33 -1.06
CA PRO A 274 31.00 5.51 -2.24
C PRO A 274 29.48 5.31 -2.43
N TRP A 275 28.78 6.34 -2.88
CA TRP A 275 27.32 6.34 -3.02
C TRP A 275 26.78 5.22 -3.90
N ALA A 276 27.41 4.95 -5.04
CA ALA A 276 26.97 3.88 -5.95
C ALA A 276 27.02 2.51 -5.25
N THR A 277 28.07 2.25 -4.47
CA THR A 277 28.20 1.01 -3.69
C THR A 277 27.19 0.94 -2.57
N LEU A 278 27.00 2.01 -1.79
CA LEU A 278 26.03 2.02 -0.70
C LEU A 278 24.59 1.84 -1.21
N LYS A 279 24.21 2.55 -2.29
CA LYS A 279 22.90 2.40 -2.93
C LYS A 279 22.67 0.99 -3.44
N PHE A 280 23.69 0.36 -4.04
CA PHE A 280 23.60 -1.02 -4.50
C PHE A 280 23.47 -2.00 -3.33
N LEU A 281 24.29 -1.86 -2.28
CA LEU A 281 24.24 -2.75 -1.12
C LEU A 281 22.90 -2.64 -0.39
N PHE A 282 22.40 -1.43 -0.14
CA PHE A 282 21.13 -1.26 0.54
C PHE A 282 19.93 -1.59 -0.35
N GLY A 283 19.94 -1.09 -1.59
CA GLY A 283 18.81 -1.20 -2.51
C GLY A 283 18.65 -2.56 -3.19
N GLU A 284 19.74 -3.19 -3.64
CA GLU A 284 19.71 -4.46 -4.37
C GLU A 284 19.99 -5.67 -3.47
N VAL A 285 20.91 -5.54 -2.51
CA VAL A 285 21.36 -6.69 -1.69
C VAL A 285 20.54 -6.84 -0.40
N MET A 286 20.48 -5.79 0.44
CA MET A 286 19.85 -5.87 1.75
C MET A 286 18.32 -5.86 1.64
N TYR A 287 17.74 -4.75 1.18
CA TYR A 287 16.29 -4.63 1.01
C TYR A 287 15.83 -5.29 -0.28
N GLY A 288 16.58 -5.12 -1.38
CA GLY A 288 16.29 -5.76 -2.67
C GLY A 288 16.40 -7.29 -2.67
N GLY A 289 17.15 -7.87 -1.73
CA GLY A 289 17.21 -9.32 -1.53
C GLY A 289 15.90 -9.90 -1.00
N ARG A 290 15.06 -9.10 -0.34
CA ARG A 290 13.70 -9.48 0.09
C ARG A 290 12.64 -9.25 -0.99
N VAL A 291 12.85 -8.21 -1.80
CA VAL A 291 11.92 -7.80 -2.84
C VAL A 291 12.12 -8.68 -4.07
N ILE A 292 11.11 -9.46 -4.42
CA ILE A 292 11.18 -10.43 -5.53
C ILE A 292 10.63 -9.86 -6.85
N ASP A 293 9.72 -8.88 -6.80
CA ASP A 293 9.12 -8.25 -7.98
C ASP A 293 10.00 -7.10 -8.50
N ASP A 294 10.18 -7.04 -9.82
CA ASP A 294 11.09 -6.06 -10.43
C ASP A 294 10.53 -4.62 -10.38
N PHE A 295 9.20 -4.44 -10.39
CA PHE A 295 8.60 -3.11 -10.24
C PHE A 295 8.69 -2.62 -8.80
N ASP A 296 8.54 -3.50 -7.82
CA ASP A 296 8.80 -3.17 -6.41
C ASP A 296 10.29 -2.89 -6.16
N ARG A 297 11.22 -3.62 -6.79
CA ARG A 297 12.66 -3.29 -6.73
C ARG A 297 12.95 -1.89 -7.26
N ARG A 298 12.27 -1.50 -8.34
CA ARG A 298 12.36 -0.14 -8.89
C ARG A 298 11.91 0.93 -7.90
N VAL A 299 10.93 0.65 -7.04
CA VAL A 299 10.52 1.55 -5.95
C VAL A 299 11.64 1.70 -4.93
N VAL A 300 12.24 0.59 -4.46
CA VAL A 300 13.39 0.61 -3.54
C VAL A 300 14.57 1.38 -4.12
N GLY A 301 14.94 1.10 -5.37
CA GLY A 301 16.02 1.80 -6.06
C GLY A 301 15.75 3.30 -6.21
N THR A 302 14.48 3.68 -6.43
CA THR A 302 14.07 5.09 -6.47
C THR A 302 14.23 5.77 -5.12
N TYR A 303 13.87 5.12 -4.00
CA TYR A 303 14.15 5.65 -2.67
C TYR A 303 15.65 5.83 -2.43
N MET A 304 16.47 4.85 -2.80
CA MET A 304 17.94 4.96 -2.66
C MET A 304 18.49 6.15 -3.45
N ASP A 305 17.96 6.40 -4.64
CA ASP A 305 18.37 7.53 -5.47
C ASP A 305 17.94 8.89 -4.94
N GLU A 306 16.75 8.99 -4.33
CA GLU A 306 16.22 10.24 -3.79
C GLU A 306 16.72 10.54 -2.36
N TYR A 307 17.00 9.51 -1.55
CA TYR A 307 17.39 9.68 -0.14
C TYR A 307 18.90 9.67 0.08
N MET A 308 19.71 9.09 -0.82
CA MET A 308 21.16 9.02 -0.65
C MET A 308 21.91 9.75 -1.76
N GLY A 309 22.77 10.70 -1.35
CA GLY A 309 23.67 11.40 -2.26
C GLY A 309 24.39 12.56 -1.59
N GLU A 310 25.31 13.18 -2.32
CA GLU A 310 26.10 14.32 -1.82
C GLU A 310 25.24 15.53 -1.46
N PHE A 311 24.07 15.67 -2.10
CA PHE A 311 23.11 16.74 -1.84
C PHE A 311 22.62 16.79 -0.38
N LEU A 312 22.73 15.69 0.38
CA LEU A 312 22.36 15.66 1.80
C LEU A 312 23.19 16.63 2.66
N PHE A 313 24.39 16.97 2.20
CA PHE A 313 25.35 17.78 2.92
C PHE A 313 25.49 19.20 2.36
N ASP A 314 24.63 19.60 1.42
CA ASP A 314 24.63 20.94 0.86
C ASP A 314 24.21 21.98 1.91
N VAL A 315 25.10 22.93 2.20
CA VAL A 315 24.89 24.01 3.17
C VAL A 315 23.98 25.11 2.60
N PHE A 316 23.99 25.30 1.29
CA PHE A 316 23.23 26.35 0.62
C PHE A 316 21.79 25.92 0.33
N GLN A 317 21.55 24.61 0.21
CA GLN A 317 20.25 24.03 -0.03
C GLN A 317 19.98 22.87 0.94
N PRO A 318 19.45 23.15 2.16
CA PRO A 318 19.14 22.12 3.13
C PRO A 318 18.21 21.06 2.55
N PHE A 319 18.58 19.80 2.69
CA PHE A 319 17.77 18.69 2.23
C PHE A 319 16.57 18.46 3.15
N HIS A 320 15.39 18.33 2.55
CA HIS A 320 14.15 17.96 3.22
C HIS A 320 13.73 16.58 2.69
N LEU A 321 13.54 15.61 3.59
CA LEU A 321 13.03 14.28 3.25
C LEU A 321 11.58 14.37 2.76
N TYR A 322 10.79 15.23 3.40
CA TYR A 322 9.45 15.61 2.97
C TYR A 322 9.09 16.99 3.49
N ARG A 323 8.41 17.79 2.66
CA ARG A 323 7.91 19.11 3.07
C ARG A 323 6.58 19.43 2.44
N ASP A 324 5.63 19.78 3.28
CA ASP A 324 4.33 20.33 2.90
C ASP A 324 3.93 21.49 3.84
N ALA A 325 2.74 22.06 3.66
CA ALA A 325 2.19 23.12 4.51
C ALA A 325 2.06 22.72 5.99
N HIS A 326 1.94 21.42 6.28
CA HIS A 326 1.65 20.91 7.63
C HIS A 326 2.79 20.16 8.31
N ALA A 327 3.76 19.64 7.55
CA ALA A 327 4.85 18.83 8.08
C ALA A 327 6.16 19.10 7.33
N ASP A 328 7.26 19.13 8.08
CA ASP A 328 8.61 19.30 7.55
C ASP A 328 9.55 18.25 8.17
N TYR A 329 9.98 17.29 7.37
CA TYR A 329 10.90 16.23 7.76
C TYR A 329 12.30 16.59 7.29
N VAL A 330 13.12 17.00 8.25
CA VAL A 330 14.49 17.47 8.02
C VAL A 330 15.46 16.56 8.73
N ILE A 331 16.70 16.50 8.27
CA ILE A 331 17.76 15.78 8.98
C ILE A 331 18.06 16.54 10.28
N PRO A 332 17.94 15.89 11.45
CA PRO A 332 18.21 16.52 12.73
C PRO A 332 19.69 16.92 12.88
N PRO A 333 19.98 17.96 13.68
CA PRO A 333 21.36 18.32 14.01
C PRO A 333 22.05 17.21 14.82
N ASP A 334 23.38 17.24 14.85
CA ASP A 334 24.18 16.20 15.51
C ASP A 334 23.89 16.17 17.03
N GLY A 335 23.48 14.99 17.54
CA GLY A 335 23.09 14.77 18.93
C GLY A 335 23.49 13.38 19.45
N ASN A 336 23.11 13.09 20.71
CA ASN A 336 23.22 11.73 21.29
C ASN A 336 21.89 10.97 21.12
N ARG A 337 21.89 9.63 21.27
CA ARG A 337 20.69 8.79 21.09
C ARG A 337 19.46 9.33 21.81
N ASP A 338 19.62 9.72 23.06
CA ASP A 338 18.50 10.19 23.89
C ASP A 338 17.98 11.58 23.46
N ALA A 339 18.81 12.38 22.77
CA ALA A 339 18.38 13.62 22.11
C ALA A 339 17.56 13.36 20.84
N TYR A 340 17.68 12.15 20.26
CA TYR A 340 16.82 11.69 19.17
C TYR A 340 15.52 11.07 19.70
N ILE A 341 15.56 10.23 20.76
CA ILE A 341 14.42 9.41 21.24
C ILE A 341 13.50 10.12 22.25
N GLY A 342 14.01 11.07 23.04
CA GLY A 342 13.26 11.61 24.19
C GLY A 342 13.11 10.55 25.30
N ALA A 343 14.08 10.46 26.21
CA ALA A 343 13.90 9.70 27.45
C ALA A 343 13.24 10.62 28.48
N GLY A 344 11.98 10.33 28.82
CA GLY A 344 11.15 11.16 29.70
C GLY A 344 11.79 11.45 31.06
N VAL A 345 11.89 12.73 31.38
CA VAL A 345 11.79 13.21 32.76
C VAL A 345 10.46 13.91 32.88
N ALA A 346 9.51 13.24 33.54
CA ALA A 346 8.32 13.88 34.06
C ALA A 346 8.74 14.98 35.05
N LEU A 347 8.79 16.23 34.61
CA LEU A 347 8.86 17.39 35.49
C LEU A 347 7.61 18.25 35.24
N ARG A 348 6.63 17.97 36.10
CA ARG A 348 5.53 18.80 36.59
C ARG A 348 5.26 20.08 35.79
N ALA A 349 4.01 20.16 35.34
CA ALA A 349 3.30 21.41 35.11
C ALA A 349 3.68 22.47 36.17
N TYR A 350 4.44 23.48 35.75
CA TYR A 350 4.26 24.83 36.25
C TYR A 350 3.39 25.54 35.23
N ALA A 351 2.09 25.46 35.49
CA ALA A 351 1.16 26.43 34.97
C ALA A 351 1.64 27.84 35.36
N CYS A 352 1.62 28.72 34.37
CA CYS A 352 1.20 30.11 34.48
C CYS A 352 1.69 30.90 35.71
N GLU A 353 2.68 31.79 35.49
CA GLU A 353 2.61 33.20 35.90
C GLU A 353 3.95 33.85 35.55
N CYS A 354 3.98 34.67 34.49
CA CYS A 354 4.95 35.76 34.35
C CYS A 354 4.54 36.71 33.21
N ASP A 355 3.67 37.65 33.60
CA ASP A 355 3.69 39.07 33.23
C ASP A 355 4.13 39.51 31.82
N ALA A 356 3.15 40.03 31.09
CA ALA A 356 3.27 40.82 29.87
C ALA A 356 4.05 42.17 30.02
N ALA A 357 4.82 42.36 31.11
CA ALA A 357 5.49 43.63 31.42
C ALA A 357 7.01 43.65 31.13
N ARG A 358 7.66 42.52 30.80
CA ARG A 358 9.12 42.49 30.56
C ARG A 358 9.57 42.54 29.09
N SER A 359 8.69 42.33 28.13
CA SER A 359 9.02 42.45 26.69
C SER A 359 9.15 43.89 26.19
N ILE A 360 8.76 44.88 27.00
CA ILE A 360 8.87 46.31 26.65
C ILE A 360 10.25 46.88 27.04
N CYS A 361 11.03 46.19 27.90
CA CYS A 361 12.32 46.70 28.39
C CYS A 361 13.50 46.37 27.45
N MET A 362 13.52 45.21 26.78
CA MET A 362 14.59 44.86 25.83
C MET A 362 14.55 45.68 24.53
N CYS A 363 13.37 46.13 24.09
CA CYS A 363 13.24 47.01 22.92
C CYS A 363 13.75 48.43 23.18
N ARG A 364 13.89 48.87 24.45
CA ARG A 364 14.52 50.16 24.80
C ARG A 364 16.05 50.12 24.80
N GLN A 365 16.65 48.93 24.99
CA GLN A 365 18.10 48.76 25.02
C GLN A 365 18.70 48.61 23.62
N LEU A 366 17.98 48.01 22.68
CA LEU A 366 18.41 47.88 21.28
C LEU A 366 18.20 49.18 20.47
N TRP A 367 17.23 50.03 20.84
CA TRP A 367 16.97 51.30 20.14
C TRP A 367 17.98 52.42 20.48
N ARG A 368 18.82 52.24 21.51
CA ARG A 368 19.90 53.17 21.87
C ARG A 368 21.26 52.85 21.24
N MET A 369 21.40 51.72 20.54
CA MET A 369 22.66 51.31 19.89
C MET A 369 22.78 51.75 18.42
N PHE A 370 21.70 52.23 17.80
CA PHE A 370 21.69 52.67 16.40
C PHE A 370 20.98 54.04 16.31
N ILE A 371 21.72 55.13 16.53
CA ILE A 371 21.54 56.50 15.96
C ILE A 371 22.50 57.44 16.73
N PRO A 372 23.42 58.17 16.06
CA PRO A 372 24.12 59.29 16.67
C PRO A 372 23.12 60.41 16.97
N SER A 373 23.20 60.93 18.18
CA SER A 373 22.45 62.08 18.70
C SER A 373 22.26 63.23 17.71
N THR A 374 21.02 63.68 17.51
CA THR A 374 20.57 65.06 17.80
C THR A 374 19.07 65.24 17.53
N THR A 375 18.39 65.91 18.47
CA THR A 375 16.97 66.37 18.52
C THR A 375 15.88 65.38 18.98
N PRO A 376 15.05 65.76 19.98
CA PRO A 376 13.97 64.91 20.50
C PRO A 376 12.61 65.28 19.86
N VAL A 377 11.85 64.28 19.40
CA VAL A 377 10.40 64.45 19.16
C VAL A 377 9.65 63.37 19.93
N ARG A 378 8.78 63.81 20.83
CA ARG A 378 7.78 63.01 21.55
C ARG A 378 6.67 62.57 20.59
N CYS A 379 6.13 61.37 20.78
CA CYS A 379 4.69 61.03 20.87
C CYS A 379 4.50 59.51 20.75
N ALA A 380 3.92 58.84 21.74
CA ALA A 380 2.48 58.69 22.01
C ALA A 380 1.84 57.65 21.05
N ILE A 381 1.39 56.56 21.65
CA ILE A 381 0.82 55.35 21.04
C ILE A 381 -0.64 55.61 20.63
N SER A 382 -1.10 55.14 19.46
CA SER A 382 -2.49 54.64 19.30
C SER A 382 -2.80 54.00 17.92
N THR A 383 -3.01 52.68 17.94
CA THR A 383 -3.91 51.86 17.08
C THR A 383 -3.49 51.38 15.67
N PRO A 384 -3.94 50.16 15.24
CA PRO A 384 -3.43 49.44 14.07
C PRO A 384 -4.34 49.56 12.84
N ARG A 385 -4.46 50.77 12.27
CA ARG A 385 -5.23 51.00 11.02
C ARG A 385 -4.57 51.88 9.96
N GLU A 386 -3.29 52.22 10.10
CA GLU A 386 -2.55 53.02 9.09
C GLU A 386 -1.23 52.38 8.57
N LEU A 387 -1.10 51.05 8.61
CA LEU A 387 0.04 50.34 7.98
C LEU A 387 -0.19 50.00 6.50
N SER A 388 -1.42 50.12 5.98
CA SER A 388 -1.76 49.84 4.58
C SER A 388 -1.47 51.00 3.61
N SER A 389 -1.35 52.24 4.11
CA SER A 389 -1.04 53.42 3.28
C SER A 389 0.47 53.70 3.15
N PHE A 390 1.31 53.04 3.96
CA PHE A 390 2.77 53.19 3.92
C PHE A 390 3.45 52.26 2.90
N PHE A 391 2.89 51.07 2.65
CA PHE A 391 3.40 50.15 1.61
C PHE A 391 2.91 50.49 0.19
N ALA A 392 1.78 51.19 0.05
CA ALA A 392 1.24 51.59 -1.26
C ALA A 392 2.00 52.76 -1.93
N ARG A 393 2.90 53.46 -1.22
CA ARG A 393 3.67 54.58 -1.77
C ARG A 393 5.12 54.24 -2.18
N ARG A 394 5.62 53.02 -1.92
CA ARG A 394 7.01 52.63 -2.26
C ARG A 394 7.15 51.70 -3.48
N LEU A 395 6.05 51.33 -4.11
CA LEU A 395 6.01 50.51 -5.34
C LEU A 395 5.74 51.30 -6.64
N ARG A 396 5.75 52.64 -6.59
CA ARG A 396 5.57 53.53 -7.77
C ARG A 396 6.80 54.34 -8.20
N SER A 397 8.01 54.00 -7.74
CA SER A 397 9.23 54.66 -8.20
C SER A 397 10.36 53.66 -8.47
N ARG A 398 10.23 52.88 -9.56
CA ARG A 398 11.38 52.25 -10.26
C ARG A 398 10.96 51.61 -11.59
N ARG A 399 10.40 52.44 -12.49
CA ARG A 399 10.51 52.27 -13.95
C ARG A 399 10.45 53.67 -14.55
N PHE A 400 11.58 54.16 -15.07
CA PHE A 400 11.75 55.14 -16.15
C PHE A 400 13.13 55.79 -16.00
N ALA A 401 14.11 55.35 -16.79
CA ALA A 401 15.18 56.17 -17.36
C ALA A 401 16.19 55.28 -18.10
N LEU A 402 15.95 55.08 -19.39
CA LEU A 402 17.01 54.89 -20.38
C LEU A 402 16.49 55.45 -21.70
N ALA A 403 16.96 56.65 -22.05
CA ALA A 403 16.91 57.17 -23.41
C ALA A 403 18.19 57.99 -23.67
N ASN A 404 18.82 57.67 -24.81
CA ASN A 404 19.81 58.39 -25.60
C ASN A 404 21.31 58.07 -25.43
N GLY A 405 21.82 57.27 -26.39
CA GLY A 405 22.81 57.79 -27.35
C GLY A 405 24.18 57.10 -27.48
N ARG A 406 24.30 56.18 -28.46
CA ARG A 406 25.51 55.76 -29.24
C ARG A 406 26.62 55.00 -28.47
N SER A 407 27.25 53.91 -28.93
CA SER A 407 27.32 53.19 -30.21
C SER A 407 28.04 51.83 -30.05
N ARG A 408 27.73 50.89 -30.97
CA ARG A 408 28.48 49.70 -31.46
C ARG A 408 28.40 48.32 -30.74
N GLN A 409 27.79 47.39 -31.50
CA GLN A 409 28.10 45.95 -31.70
C GLN A 409 27.91 44.98 -30.50
N SER A 410 27.36 43.77 -30.60
CA SER A 410 26.64 42.98 -31.63
C SER A 410 26.36 41.59 -31.00
N ILE A 411 25.21 40.99 -31.28
CA ILE A 411 24.92 39.53 -31.28
C ILE A 411 24.72 38.84 -29.90
N GLU A 412 23.44 38.63 -29.52
CA GLU A 412 22.83 37.40 -28.95
C GLU A 412 21.56 37.77 -28.15
N ALA A 413 20.41 37.80 -28.84
CA ALA A 413 19.10 37.92 -28.22
C ALA A 413 18.12 37.01 -28.95
N GLY A 414 17.79 35.88 -28.35
CA GLY A 414 16.87 34.92 -28.95
C GLY A 414 16.59 33.67 -28.10
N SER A 415 16.38 33.79 -26.78
CA SER A 415 15.70 32.75 -25.96
C SER A 415 15.55 33.19 -24.49
N ALA A 416 14.63 34.11 -24.17
CA ALA A 416 14.34 34.45 -22.76
C ALA A 416 13.01 35.19 -22.52
N ARG A 417 11.92 34.82 -23.21
CA ARG A 417 10.61 35.49 -22.99
C ARG A 417 9.36 34.60 -22.93
N ALA A 418 9.50 33.31 -22.67
CA ALA A 418 8.35 32.40 -22.55
C ALA A 418 8.36 31.52 -21.27
N SER A 419 8.79 32.06 -20.12
CA SER A 419 8.86 31.26 -18.86
C SER A 419 8.41 32.03 -17.61
N ALA A 420 7.38 32.88 -17.72
CA ALA A 420 6.84 33.58 -16.56
C ALA A 420 5.32 33.66 -16.64
N ILE A 421 4.65 32.50 -16.51
CA ILE A 421 3.26 32.30 -16.06
C ILE A 421 3.15 30.78 -15.78
N ILE A 422 2.60 30.41 -14.60
CA ILE A 422 2.41 29.04 -14.04
C ILE A 422 3.61 28.50 -13.23
N LEU A 423 3.68 28.86 -11.95
CA LEU A 423 4.33 28.08 -10.88
C LEU A 423 3.59 28.36 -9.57
N SER A 424 2.44 27.74 -9.41
CA SER A 424 1.78 27.54 -8.11
C SER A 424 1.25 26.12 -8.11
N SER A 425 1.53 25.37 -7.05
CA SER A 425 1.27 23.94 -6.84
C SER A 425 2.30 22.98 -7.44
N VAL A 426 3.16 22.43 -6.57
CA VAL A 426 3.75 21.06 -6.54
C VAL A 426 4.91 21.08 -5.53
N SER A 427 4.75 20.38 -4.40
CA SER A 427 5.82 20.01 -3.48
C SER A 427 6.49 18.73 -3.98
N PHE A 428 7.81 18.67 -3.83
CA PHE A 428 8.85 17.76 -4.36
C PHE A 428 9.61 18.20 -5.64
N ARG A 429 10.91 18.44 -5.42
CA ARG A 429 12.04 18.89 -6.28
C ARG A 429 12.17 20.40 -6.61
N PHE A 430 12.71 21.11 -5.62
CA PHE A 430 13.69 22.21 -5.62
C PHE A 430 14.07 22.96 -6.92
N ARG A 431 13.98 24.31 -6.85
CA ARG A 431 15.07 25.32 -7.10
C ARG A 431 14.48 26.74 -7.14
N TYR A 432 14.71 27.60 -6.13
CA TYR A 432 14.71 29.08 -6.27
C TYR A 432 15.53 29.75 -5.16
N PRO A 433 16.19 30.90 -5.43
CA PRO A 433 17.06 31.59 -4.48
C PRO A 433 16.26 32.62 -3.68
N LEU A 434 16.26 32.52 -2.35
CA LEU A 434 15.84 33.63 -1.49
C LEU A 434 16.85 33.81 -0.36
N GLN A 435 17.77 34.75 -0.60
CA GLN A 435 18.53 35.40 0.44
C GLN A 435 17.57 36.17 1.37
N SER A 436 17.92 36.17 2.66
CA SER A 436 17.43 37.02 3.76
C SER A 436 16.39 36.43 4.71
N ALA A 437 16.85 35.57 5.63
CA ALA A 437 16.35 35.49 7.01
C ALA A 437 17.22 34.55 7.88
N ASN A 438 18.52 34.85 8.05
CA ASN A 438 19.37 34.11 8.99
C ASN A 438 20.10 35.08 9.92
N PHE A 439 19.41 35.51 10.98
CA PHE A 439 20.06 36.07 12.17
C PHE A 439 19.20 35.74 13.41
N LEU A 440 19.23 34.47 13.80
CA LEU A 440 18.92 34.05 15.16
C LEU A 440 20.18 33.36 15.70
N SER A 441 20.67 33.85 16.82
CA SER A 441 21.97 33.49 17.38
C SER A 441 22.04 32.01 17.78
N GLU A 442 23.18 31.37 17.51
CA GLU A 442 23.49 29.96 17.84
C GLU A 442 23.20 29.56 19.29
N LYS A 443 23.15 30.52 20.22
CA LYS A 443 22.86 30.29 21.63
C LYS A 443 21.42 29.89 21.93
N LEU A 444 20.43 30.33 21.14
CA LEU A 444 19.03 29.92 21.36
C LEU A 444 18.72 28.53 20.79
N ARG A 445 19.45 28.08 19.76
CA ARG A 445 19.27 26.75 19.15
C ARG A 445 19.66 25.61 20.09
N LYS A 446 20.65 25.81 20.98
CA LYS A 446 21.12 24.79 21.93
C LYS A 446 20.19 24.51 23.12
N HIS A 447 19.14 25.32 23.34
CA HIS A 447 18.18 25.12 24.43
C HIS A 447 16.83 24.54 23.97
N LEU A 448 16.63 24.31 22.68
CA LEU A 448 15.42 23.72 22.09
C LEU A 448 15.61 22.25 21.64
N THR A 449 16.78 21.65 21.89
CA THR A 449 17.23 20.39 21.28
C THR A 449 17.09 19.16 22.20
N SER A 450 15.93 18.93 22.82
CA SER A 450 15.72 17.68 23.58
C SER A 450 14.78 16.66 22.95
N GLU A 451 13.99 16.97 21.91
CA GLU A 451 12.86 16.08 21.53
C GLU A 451 12.50 16.10 20.02
N PHE A 452 13.44 15.77 19.11
CA PHE A 452 13.17 15.89 17.66
C PHE A 452 12.13 14.89 17.13
N ILE A 453 12.26 13.58 17.43
CA ILE A 453 11.28 12.58 16.99
C ILE A 453 9.92 12.85 17.63
N ASP A 454 9.90 13.39 18.85
CA ASP A 454 8.65 13.73 19.53
C ASP A 454 7.90 14.92 18.92
N THR A 455 8.60 15.83 18.23
CA THR A 455 7.96 16.91 17.47
C THR A 455 7.29 16.45 16.17
N LEU A 456 7.57 15.24 15.69
CA LEU A 456 6.96 14.73 14.46
C LEU A 456 5.46 14.46 14.63
N PRO A 457 4.65 14.64 13.57
CA PRO A 457 3.22 14.36 13.64
C PRO A 457 2.96 12.86 13.79
N LEU A 458 1.98 12.52 14.63
CA LEU A 458 1.55 11.14 14.87
C LEU A 458 0.83 10.54 13.66
N VAL A 459 0.05 11.35 12.95
CA VAL A 459 -0.67 10.96 11.72
C VAL A 459 0.07 11.54 10.52
N ASN A 460 0.36 10.71 9.52
CA ASN A 460 1.10 11.11 8.32
C ASN A 460 0.23 10.93 7.09
N THR A 461 0.33 11.87 6.14
CA THR A 461 -0.33 11.74 4.85
C THR A 461 0.41 10.72 3.96
N PRO A 462 -0.29 10.02 3.03
CA PRO A 462 0.36 9.09 2.11
C PRO A 462 1.49 9.70 1.27
N GLU A 463 1.41 11.02 1.05
CA GLU A 463 2.42 11.78 0.30
C GLU A 463 3.81 11.74 0.94
N VAL A 464 3.90 11.55 2.27
CA VAL A 464 5.18 11.38 2.98
C VAL A 464 5.95 10.16 2.46
N PHE A 465 5.22 9.13 2.02
CA PHE A 465 5.75 7.90 1.45
C PHE A 465 5.79 7.95 -0.09
N GLY A 466 5.63 9.14 -0.68
CA GLY A 466 5.57 9.33 -2.14
C GLY A 466 4.31 8.79 -2.81
N LEU A 467 3.28 8.40 -2.04
CA LEU A 467 2.00 7.93 -2.55
C LEU A 467 1.05 9.11 -2.83
N HIS A 468 0.04 8.88 -3.67
CA HIS A 468 -1.04 9.85 -3.86
C HIS A 468 -2.00 9.83 -2.65
N PRO A 469 -2.63 10.96 -2.24
CA PRO A 469 -3.61 10.98 -1.15
C PRO A 469 -4.78 9.99 -1.32
N ASN A 470 -5.12 9.69 -2.57
CA ASN A 470 -6.17 8.71 -2.90
C ASN A 470 -5.85 7.28 -2.40
N ALA A 471 -4.59 6.96 -2.11
CA ALA A 471 -4.20 5.66 -1.55
C ALA A 471 -4.87 5.40 -0.20
N GLU A 472 -5.09 6.44 0.60
CA GLU A 472 -5.78 6.34 1.89
C GLU A 472 -7.26 5.98 1.71
N ILE A 473 -7.93 6.53 0.69
CA ILE A 473 -9.31 6.18 0.34
C ILE A 473 -9.39 4.71 -0.06
N GLY A 474 -8.44 4.23 -0.87
CA GLY A 474 -8.36 2.81 -1.27
C GLY A 474 -8.17 1.89 -0.08
N TYR A 475 -7.25 2.23 0.83
CA TYR A 475 -7.00 1.50 2.07
C TYR A 475 -8.27 1.36 2.93
N PHE A 476 -8.95 2.47 3.23
CA PHE A 476 -10.18 2.43 4.02
C PHE A 476 -11.32 1.70 3.31
N SER A 477 -11.43 1.87 1.98
CA SER A 477 -12.45 1.17 1.19
C SER A 477 -12.28 -0.35 1.22
N GLN A 478 -11.04 -0.83 1.18
CA GLN A 478 -10.74 -2.26 1.27
C GLN A 478 -11.03 -2.80 2.69
N ALA A 479 -10.65 -2.06 3.73
CA ALA A 479 -10.96 -2.45 5.12
C ALA A 479 -12.48 -2.56 5.36
N VAL A 480 -13.28 -1.64 4.81
CA VAL A 480 -14.75 -1.71 4.88
C VAL A 480 -15.30 -2.92 4.13
N ARG A 481 -14.77 -3.23 2.95
CA ARG A 481 -15.17 -4.44 2.19
C ARG A 481 -14.88 -5.72 2.96
N GLU A 482 -13.71 -5.84 3.57
CA GLU A 482 -13.33 -7.01 4.38
C GLU A 482 -14.22 -7.17 5.61
N MET A 483 -14.48 -6.08 6.34
CA MET A 483 -15.44 -6.09 7.45
C MET A 483 -16.83 -6.54 7.00
N TRP A 484 -17.28 -6.09 5.83
CA TRP A 484 -18.57 -6.48 5.29
C TRP A 484 -18.63 -7.95 4.87
N GLU A 485 -17.58 -8.47 4.23
CA GLU A 485 -17.47 -9.90 3.90
C GLU A 485 -17.61 -10.76 5.16
N HIS A 486 -16.95 -10.38 6.25
CA HIS A 486 -17.10 -11.08 7.54
C HIS A 486 -18.51 -10.95 8.13
N LEU A 487 -19.17 -9.80 8.00
CA LEU A 487 -20.56 -9.64 8.46
C LEU A 487 -21.53 -10.53 7.68
N VAL A 488 -21.33 -10.68 6.36
CA VAL A 488 -22.12 -11.60 5.53
C VAL A 488 -21.89 -13.05 5.95
N GLU A 489 -20.65 -13.43 6.26
CA GLU A 489 -20.33 -14.78 6.77
C GLU A 489 -20.97 -15.08 8.14
N LEU A 490 -21.14 -14.06 8.98
CA LEU A 490 -21.78 -14.19 10.29
C LEU A 490 -23.31 -14.19 10.24
N GLN A 491 -23.92 -13.86 9.10
CA GLN A 491 -25.37 -13.83 8.98
C GLN A 491 -25.96 -15.25 9.13
N PRO A 492 -26.99 -15.45 9.98
CA PRO A 492 -27.62 -16.76 10.12
C PRO A 492 -28.21 -17.21 8.78
N GLN A 493 -27.73 -18.35 8.26
CA GLN A 493 -28.14 -18.89 6.96
C GLN A 493 -29.52 -19.58 6.97
N THR A 494 -30.19 -19.61 8.12
CA THR A 494 -31.54 -20.14 8.30
C THR A 494 -32.52 -18.99 8.49
N SER A 495 -33.21 -18.58 7.43
CA SER A 495 -34.34 -17.65 7.53
C SER A 495 -35.64 -18.44 7.77
N GLU A 496 -36.11 -18.48 9.02
CA GLU A 496 -37.50 -18.84 9.38
C GLU A 496 -38.46 -17.67 9.10
N GLY A 497 -38.35 -17.02 7.94
CA GLY A 497 -39.16 -15.88 7.54
C GLY A 497 -40.11 -16.24 6.40
N GLY A 498 -41.32 -16.69 6.72
CA GLY A 498 -42.37 -16.98 5.75
C GLY A 498 -42.82 -15.73 5.00
N GLY A 499 -42.41 -15.58 3.75
CA GLY A 499 -42.88 -14.51 2.86
C GLY A 499 -41.95 -14.14 1.70
N ALA A 500 -40.66 -14.46 1.80
CA ALA A 500 -39.70 -14.28 0.71
C ALA A 500 -39.57 -15.56 -0.14
N MET A 501 -39.20 -15.43 -1.42
CA MET A 501 -38.82 -16.57 -2.27
C MET A 501 -37.88 -17.49 -1.49
N SER A 502 -38.09 -18.80 -1.58
CA SER A 502 -37.17 -19.73 -0.94
C SER A 502 -35.77 -19.56 -1.55
N ARG A 503 -34.74 -19.87 -0.76
CA ARG A 503 -33.35 -19.85 -1.23
C ARG A 503 -33.17 -20.68 -2.51
N GLU A 504 -33.82 -21.82 -2.58
CA GLU A 504 -33.77 -22.74 -3.71
C GLU A 504 -34.44 -22.16 -4.94
N ASP A 505 -35.63 -21.54 -4.79
CA ASP A 505 -36.34 -20.87 -5.88
C ASP A 505 -35.54 -19.68 -6.44
N PHE A 506 -34.87 -18.92 -5.57
CA PHE A 506 -34.01 -17.82 -5.99
C PHE A 506 -32.82 -18.32 -6.80
N ILE A 507 -32.15 -19.38 -6.35
CA ILE A 507 -31.02 -19.96 -7.06
C ILE A 507 -31.46 -20.54 -8.42
N ASP A 508 -32.62 -21.21 -8.49
CA ASP A 508 -33.16 -21.70 -9.77
C ASP A 508 -33.47 -20.55 -10.73
N TYR A 509 -34.10 -19.47 -10.25
CA TYR A 509 -34.38 -18.28 -11.05
C TYR A 509 -33.09 -17.69 -11.65
N VAL A 510 -32.04 -17.49 -10.85
CA VAL A 510 -30.75 -16.99 -11.32
C VAL A 510 -30.11 -17.96 -12.31
N ALA A 511 -30.19 -19.27 -12.05
CA ALA A 511 -29.66 -20.28 -12.95
C ALA A 511 -30.36 -20.26 -14.32
N VAL A 512 -31.69 -20.10 -14.36
CA VAL A 512 -32.48 -19.98 -15.59
C VAL A 512 -32.10 -18.72 -16.37
N ASP A 513 -31.99 -17.58 -15.70
CA ASP A 513 -31.61 -16.31 -16.34
C ASP A 513 -30.21 -16.39 -16.98
N ILE A 514 -29.22 -16.92 -16.25
CA ILE A 514 -27.87 -17.10 -16.79
C ILE A 514 -27.88 -18.08 -17.96
N LEU A 515 -28.59 -19.22 -17.85
CA LEU A 515 -28.71 -20.20 -18.95
C LEU A 515 -29.31 -19.57 -20.22
N GLY A 516 -30.31 -18.69 -20.08
CA GLY A 516 -30.93 -17.99 -21.20
C GLY A 516 -30.00 -17.00 -21.92
N LYS A 517 -28.99 -16.48 -21.22
CA LYS A 517 -27.99 -15.53 -21.74
C LYS A 517 -26.77 -16.20 -22.40
N LEU A 518 -26.59 -17.52 -22.25
CA LEU A 518 -25.43 -18.23 -22.79
C LEU A 518 -25.53 -18.38 -24.32
N PRO A 519 -24.49 -18.00 -25.10
CA PRO A 519 -24.48 -18.21 -26.54
C PRO A 519 -24.35 -19.70 -26.90
N PRO A 520 -24.69 -20.07 -28.15
CA PRO A 520 -24.31 -21.38 -28.68
C PRO A 520 -22.79 -21.52 -28.77
N GLU A 521 -22.31 -22.76 -28.81
CA GLU A 521 -20.88 -23.05 -28.97
C GLU A 521 -20.41 -22.64 -30.38
N TYR A 522 -19.23 -22.05 -30.48
CA TYR A 522 -18.65 -21.64 -31.76
C TYR A 522 -18.10 -22.85 -32.52
N GLU A 523 -18.51 -23.00 -33.77
CA GLU A 523 -17.94 -24.03 -34.66
C GLU A 523 -16.58 -23.58 -35.23
N ILE A 524 -15.49 -23.90 -34.52
CA ILE A 524 -14.12 -23.47 -34.85
C ILE A 524 -13.72 -23.84 -36.28
N TRP A 525 -14.13 -25.02 -36.77
CA TRP A 525 -13.83 -25.47 -38.14
C TRP A 525 -14.47 -24.56 -39.20
N ARG A 526 -15.68 -24.06 -38.94
CA ARG A 526 -16.43 -23.18 -39.84
C ARG A 526 -15.74 -21.82 -39.94
N VAL A 527 -15.35 -21.25 -38.80
CA VAL A 527 -14.57 -20.01 -38.72
C VAL A 527 -13.24 -20.17 -39.46
N ARG A 528 -12.51 -21.26 -39.21
CA ARG A 528 -11.24 -21.54 -39.91
C ARG A 528 -11.41 -21.61 -41.43
N LYS A 529 -12.48 -22.26 -41.91
CA LYS A 529 -12.77 -22.39 -43.34
C LYS A 529 -13.10 -21.04 -44.00
N GLN A 530 -13.79 -20.15 -43.28
CA GLN A 530 -14.12 -18.81 -43.78
C GLN A 530 -12.86 -17.98 -44.10
N PHE A 531 -11.76 -18.19 -43.37
CA PHE A 531 -10.51 -17.45 -43.53
C PHE A 531 -9.36 -18.30 -44.11
N GLU A 532 -9.69 -19.42 -44.76
CA GLU A 532 -8.72 -20.43 -45.22
C GLU A 532 -7.67 -19.88 -46.21
N MET A 533 -8.02 -18.83 -46.98
CA MET A 533 -7.11 -18.24 -47.97
C MET A 533 -6.01 -17.35 -47.39
N SER A 534 -6.10 -16.89 -46.14
CA SER A 534 -5.10 -16.00 -45.53
C SER A 534 -5.04 -16.20 -44.01
N ILE A 535 -4.36 -17.26 -43.57
CA ILE A 535 -4.18 -17.56 -42.14
C ILE A 535 -3.17 -16.57 -41.53
N THR A 536 -3.68 -15.53 -40.88
CA THR A 536 -2.86 -14.60 -40.10
C THR A 536 -2.57 -15.17 -38.70
N PRO A 537 -1.46 -14.77 -38.05
CA PRO A 537 -1.22 -15.07 -36.64
C PRO A 537 -2.38 -14.63 -35.72
N THR A 538 -3.03 -13.50 -35.98
CA THR A 538 -4.18 -13.01 -35.18
C THR A 538 -5.39 -13.93 -35.30
N LEU A 539 -5.63 -14.53 -36.47
CA LEU A 539 -6.67 -15.54 -36.65
C LEU A 539 -6.38 -16.80 -35.82
N VAL A 540 -5.12 -17.26 -35.76
CA VAL A 540 -4.75 -18.42 -34.93
C VAL A 540 -5.06 -18.15 -33.46
N VAL A 541 -4.78 -16.94 -32.98
CA VAL A 541 -5.16 -16.51 -31.62
C VAL A 541 -6.68 -16.58 -31.44
N LEU A 542 -7.47 -16.02 -32.38
CA LEU A 542 -8.93 -16.11 -32.31
C LEU A 542 -9.42 -17.56 -32.18
N LEU A 543 -8.89 -18.50 -33.00
CA LEU A 543 -9.32 -19.90 -32.94
C LEU A 543 -9.02 -20.54 -31.57
N GLN A 544 -7.84 -20.27 -31.00
CA GLN A 544 -7.47 -20.75 -29.66
C GLN A 544 -8.33 -20.11 -28.55
N GLU A 545 -8.66 -18.83 -28.69
CA GLU A 545 -9.53 -18.11 -27.75
C GLU A 545 -10.96 -18.66 -27.79
N LEU A 546 -11.51 -18.93 -28.98
CA LEU A 546 -12.83 -19.56 -29.16
C LEU A 546 -12.88 -20.97 -28.56
N GLU A 547 -11.81 -21.77 -28.70
CA GLU A 547 -11.70 -23.08 -28.04
C GLU A 547 -11.80 -22.98 -26.52
N ARG A 548 -11.07 -22.04 -25.91
CA ARG A 548 -11.10 -21.81 -24.46
C ARG A 548 -12.47 -21.31 -24.01
N PHE A 549 -13.04 -20.38 -24.77
CA PHE A 549 -14.35 -19.81 -24.48
C PHE A 549 -15.47 -20.87 -24.57
N ASN A 550 -15.41 -21.77 -25.56
CA ASN A 550 -16.32 -22.92 -25.66
C ASN A 550 -16.23 -23.85 -24.45
N ARG A 551 -15.04 -24.09 -23.91
CA ARG A 551 -14.87 -24.89 -22.67
C ARG A 551 -15.57 -24.23 -21.48
N LEU A 552 -15.47 -22.90 -21.35
CA LEU A 552 -16.16 -22.13 -20.32
C LEU A 552 -17.69 -22.21 -20.48
N ILE A 553 -18.21 -21.93 -21.68
CA ILE A 553 -19.65 -22.00 -21.99
C ILE A 553 -20.21 -23.39 -21.67
N LYS A 554 -19.52 -24.45 -22.12
CA LYS A 554 -19.93 -25.83 -21.87
C LYS A 554 -19.96 -26.14 -20.38
N ARG A 555 -18.91 -25.75 -19.63
CA ARG A 555 -18.85 -25.95 -18.18
C ARG A 555 -19.99 -25.23 -17.49
N MET A 556 -20.26 -23.96 -17.81
CA MET A 556 -21.37 -23.18 -17.23
C MET A 556 -22.72 -23.86 -17.49
N ARG A 557 -22.99 -24.23 -18.74
CA ARG A 557 -24.24 -24.89 -19.14
C ARG A 557 -24.44 -26.20 -18.38
N THR A 558 -23.41 -27.04 -18.30
CA THR A 558 -23.47 -28.31 -17.56
C THR A 558 -23.69 -28.08 -16.07
N THR A 559 -22.92 -27.20 -15.42
CA THR A 559 -23.05 -26.96 -13.98
C THR A 559 -24.41 -26.38 -13.60
N LEU A 560 -24.94 -25.45 -14.40
CA LEU A 560 -26.27 -24.87 -14.16
C LEU A 560 -27.36 -25.91 -14.39
N SER A 561 -27.30 -26.69 -15.47
CA SER A 561 -28.29 -27.74 -15.70
C SER A 561 -28.28 -28.82 -14.61
N LEU A 562 -27.11 -29.20 -14.10
CA LEU A 562 -27.00 -30.16 -13.01
C LEU A 562 -27.49 -29.59 -11.69
N LEU A 563 -27.20 -28.32 -11.40
CA LEU A 563 -27.70 -27.63 -10.21
C LEU A 563 -29.23 -27.61 -10.19
N ARG A 564 -29.88 -27.28 -11.31
CA ARG A 564 -31.34 -27.29 -11.41
C ARG A 564 -31.95 -28.67 -11.15
N LYS A 565 -31.31 -29.73 -11.66
CA LYS A 565 -31.72 -31.11 -11.38
C LYS A 565 -31.52 -31.51 -9.92
N ALA A 566 -30.46 -31.01 -9.30
CA ALA A 566 -30.21 -31.24 -7.88
C ALA A 566 -31.26 -30.53 -7.00
N LEU A 567 -31.62 -29.28 -7.33
CA LEU A 567 -32.69 -28.53 -6.65
C LEU A 567 -34.06 -29.20 -6.83
N ALA A 568 -34.31 -29.82 -7.99
CA ALA A 568 -35.52 -30.61 -8.22
C ALA A 568 -35.51 -31.99 -7.52
N GLY A 569 -34.41 -32.38 -6.86
CA GLY A 569 -34.26 -33.66 -6.18
C GLY A 569 -33.98 -34.86 -7.11
N GLU A 570 -33.66 -34.63 -8.38
CA GLU A 570 -33.35 -35.69 -9.36
C GLU A 570 -31.92 -36.24 -9.18
N ILE A 571 -31.00 -35.41 -8.68
CA ILE A 571 -29.57 -35.73 -8.51
C ILE A 571 -29.14 -35.28 -7.10
N GLY A 572 -28.25 -36.03 -6.46
CA GLY A 572 -27.67 -35.63 -5.18
C GLY A 572 -26.73 -34.43 -5.32
N MET A 573 -26.71 -33.57 -4.30
CA MET A 573 -25.81 -32.42 -4.24
C MET A 573 -24.37 -32.86 -3.97
N ASP A 574 -23.41 -32.35 -4.75
CA ASP A 574 -21.97 -32.57 -4.54
C ASP A 574 -21.28 -31.27 -4.12
N ALA A 575 -20.02 -31.36 -3.68
CA ALA A 575 -19.26 -30.19 -3.22
C ALA A 575 -19.09 -29.10 -4.31
N VAL A 576 -19.17 -29.47 -5.60
CA VAL A 576 -19.06 -28.52 -6.71
C VAL A 576 -20.37 -27.76 -6.87
N LEU A 577 -21.50 -28.46 -6.88
CA LEU A 577 -22.83 -27.88 -6.97
C LEU A 577 -23.14 -27.04 -5.72
N ASP A 578 -22.69 -27.46 -4.53
CA ASP A 578 -22.76 -26.66 -3.30
C ASP A 578 -22.03 -25.33 -3.45
N ASN A 579 -20.81 -25.36 -3.98
CA ASN A 579 -20.07 -24.12 -4.24
C ASN A 579 -20.76 -23.23 -5.26
N VAL A 580 -21.33 -23.81 -6.32
CA VAL A 580 -22.07 -23.04 -7.34
C VAL A 580 -23.32 -22.42 -6.72
N ALA A 581 -24.13 -23.19 -5.98
CA ALA A 581 -25.32 -22.71 -5.30
C ALA A 581 -25.01 -21.58 -4.31
N TYR A 582 -23.98 -21.76 -3.48
CA TYR A 582 -23.50 -20.74 -2.54
C TYR A 582 -23.04 -19.47 -3.26
N SER A 583 -22.26 -19.62 -4.33
CA SER A 583 -21.73 -18.48 -5.08
C SER A 583 -22.85 -17.72 -5.80
N LEU A 584 -23.80 -18.42 -6.43
CA LEU A 584 -24.95 -17.79 -7.09
C LEU A 584 -25.84 -17.04 -6.11
N PHE A 585 -26.09 -17.62 -4.93
CA PHE A 585 -26.88 -16.99 -3.87
C PHE A 585 -26.22 -15.70 -3.37
N ASN A 586 -24.90 -15.72 -3.15
CA ASN A 586 -24.13 -14.56 -2.67
C ASN A 586 -23.71 -13.59 -3.78
N GLY A 587 -24.12 -13.81 -5.03
CA GLY A 587 -23.73 -12.95 -6.16
C GLY A 587 -22.23 -12.97 -6.46
N GLN A 588 -21.53 -14.06 -6.15
CA GLN A 588 -20.12 -14.29 -6.42
C GLN A 588 -19.92 -15.22 -7.61
N LEU A 589 -18.75 -15.15 -8.25
CA LEU A 589 -18.40 -16.06 -9.34
C LEU A 589 -18.06 -17.46 -8.79
N PRO A 590 -18.70 -18.55 -9.27
CA PRO A 590 -18.37 -19.91 -8.88
C PRO A 590 -16.91 -20.29 -9.18
N ASN A 591 -16.28 -21.09 -8.30
CA ASN A 591 -14.87 -21.46 -8.42
C ASN A 591 -14.56 -22.22 -9.73
N VAL A 592 -15.46 -23.10 -10.15
CA VAL A 592 -15.34 -23.87 -11.39
C VAL A 592 -15.39 -23.00 -12.65
N TRP A 593 -16.04 -21.83 -12.60
CA TRP A 593 -16.06 -20.88 -13.71
C TRP A 593 -14.83 -19.98 -13.65
N ARG A 594 -14.47 -19.52 -12.45
CA ARG A 594 -13.26 -18.71 -12.19
C ARG A 594 -11.99 -19.40 -12.70
N ALA A 595 -11.89 -20.71 -12.55
CA ALA A 595 -10.75 -21.49 -13.05
C ALA A 595 -10.60 -21.49 -14.59
N LEU A 596 -11.68 -21.23 -15.33
CA LEU A 596 -11.71 -21.22 -16.80
C LEU A 596 -11.85 -19.80 -17.38
N ALA A 597 -12.09 -18.80 -16.53
CA ALA A 597 -12.24 -17.41 -16.92
C ALA A 597 -10.94 -16.62 -16.67
N PRO A 598 -10.72 -15.49 -17.35
CA PRO A 598 -9.68 -14.54 -16.97
C PRO A 598 -9.84 -14.06 -15.53
N ALA A 599 -8.72 -13.68 -14.90
CA ALA A 599 -8.73 -13.13 -13.56
C ALA A 599 -9.67 -11.92 -13.46
N THR A 600 -10.52 -11.91 -12.43
CA THR A 600 -11.55 -10.89 -12.23
C THR A 600 -11.90 -10.77 -10.75
N ARG A 601 -12.29 -9.56 -10.33
CA ARG A 601 -12.86 -9.29 -9.01
C ARG A 601 -14.33 -8.83 -9.07
N LYS A 602 -14.92 -8.80 -10.28
CA LYS A 602 -16.31 -8.38 -10.45
C LYS A 602 -17.26 -9.33 -9.72
N SER A 603 -18.35 -8.76 -9.21
CA SER A 603 -19.51 -9.54 -8.77
C SER A 603 -20.08 -10.35 -9.94
N LEU A 604 -20.91 -11.34 -9.65
CA LEU A 604 -21.53 -12.19 -10.66
C LEU A 604 -22.26 -11.36 -11.74
N GLY A 605 -23.02 -10.33 -11.31
CA GLY A 605 -23.73 -9.44 -12.24
C GLY A 605 -22.79 -8.69 -13.18
N GLY A 606 -21.78 -8.01 -12.63
CA GLY A 606 -20.79 -7.27 -13.44
C GLY A 606 -19.94 -8.18 -14.32
N TRP A 607 -19.67 -9.41 -13.86
CA TRP A 607 -18.97 -10.41 -14.65
C TRP A 607 -19.81 -10.91 -15.83
N ILE A 608 -21.12 -11.13 -15.64
CA ILE A 608 -22.02 -11.55 -16.72
C ILE A 608 -22.13 -10.46 -17.80
N GLU A 609 -22.20 -9.19 -17.41
CA GLU A 609 -22.18 -8.08 -18.38
C GLU A 609 -20.89 -8.09 -19.20
N HIS A 610 -19.74 -8.21 -18.54
CA HIS A 610 -18.43 -8.31 -19.20
C HIS A 610 -18.32 -9.56 -20.08
N PHE A 611 -18.92 -10.68 -19.67
CA PHE A 611 -19.00 -11.90 -20.46
C PHE A 611 -19.81 -11.68 -21.74
N LEU A 612 -20.97 -11.02 -21.66
CA LEU A 612 -21.81 -10.71 -22.83
C LEU A 612 -21.12 -9.75 -23.81
N GLN A 613 -20.40 -8.75 -23.31
CA GLN A 613 -19.57 -7.88 -24.17
C GLN A 613 -18.49 -8.68 -24.90
N ARG A 614 -17.87 -9.66 -24.24
CA ARG A 614 -16.90 -10.58 -24.87
C ARG A 614 -17.56 -11.45 -25.94
N VAL A 615 -18.78 -11.94 -25.71
CA VAL A 615 -19.57 -12.66 -26.73
C VAL A 615 -19.75 -11.78 -27.97
N GLY A 616 -20.09 -10.49 -27.78
CA GLY A 616 -20.21 -9.52 -28.87
C GLY A 616 -18.91 -9.38 -29.67
N GLN A 617 -17.78 -9.20 -29.00
CA GLN A 617 -16.46 -9.09 -29.65
C GLN A 617 -16.10 -10.35 -30.44
N TYR A 618 -16.24 -11.54 -29.85
CA TYR A 618 -15.92 -12.80 -30.53
C TYR A 618 -16.87 -13.12 -31.69
N THR A 619 -18.17 -12.81 -31.55
CA THR A 619 -19.13 -12.99 -32.64
C THR A 619 -18.79 -12.07 -33.81
N HIS A 620 -18.46 -10.80 -33.54
CA HIS A 620 -18.05 -9.86 -34.58
C HIS A 620 -16.78 -10.33 -35.29
N TRP A 621 -15.76 -10.72 -34.54
CA TRP A 621 -14.48 -11.16 -35.10
C TRP A 621 -14.60 -12.48 -35.89
N ALA A 622 -15.41 -13.43 -35.41
CA ALA A 622 -15.61 -14.70 -36.09
C ALA A 622 -16.44 -14.61 -37.38
N THR A 623 -17.35 -13.63 -37.48
CA THR A 623 -18.29 -13.50 -38.62
C THR A 623 -17.81 -12.52 -39.68
N LYS A 624 -17.20 -11.41 -39.29
CA LYS A 624 -16.72 -10.36 -40.20
C LYS A 624 -15.20 -10.46 -40.32
N GLU A 625 -14.49 -9.71 -39.51
CA GLU A 625 -13.04 -9.61 -39.47
C GLU A 625 -12.59 -8.99 -38.13
N GLU A 626 -11.29 -8.87 -37.93
CA GLU A 626 -10.70 -8.31 -36.70
C GLU A 626 -11.18 -6.87 -36.45
N PRO A 627 -11.70 -6.52 -35.26
CA PRO A 627 -12.09 -5.14 -34.97
C PRO A 627 -10.94 -4.14 -35.18
N VAL A 628 -11.24 -2.94 -35.69
CA VAL A 628 -10.21 -1.87 -35.88
C VAL A 628 -9.58 -1.47 -34.55
N VAL A 629 -10.42 -1.32 -33.51
CA VAL A 629 -10.01 -1.08 -32.14
C VAL A 629 -10.44 -2.29 -31.31
N ILE A 630 -9.47 -3.01 -30.75
CA ILE A 630 -9.76 -4.20 -29.95
C ILE A 630 -9.91 -3.84 -28.47
N TRP A 631 -10.87 -4.48 -27.81
CA TRP A 631 -10.99 -4.40 -26.37
C TRP A 631 -10.13 -5.51 -25.75
N LEU A 632 -9.00 -5.11 -25.15
CA LEU A 632 -7.95 -6.04 -24.75
C LEU A 632 -8.38 -6.95 -23.59
N SER A 633 -9.13 -6.42 -22.61
CA SER A 633 -9.69 -7.24 -21.51
C SER A 633 -10.79 -8.21 -21.98
N GLY A 634 -11.32 -7.98 -23.18
CA GLY A 634 -12.22 -8.90 -23.87
C GLY A 634 -11.54 -10.20 -24.27
N ILE A 635 -10.22 -10.21 -24.46
CA ILE A 635 -9.43 -11.41 -24.81
C ILE A 635 -9.05 -12.14 -23.51
N GLN A 636 -9.06 -13.48 -23.52
CA GLN A 636 -8.68 -14.28 -22.36
C GLN A 636 -7.16 -14.33 -22.15
N ILE A 637 -6.36 -14.37 -23.22
CA ILE A 637 -4.90 -14.23 -23.17
C ILE A 637 -4.43 -13.10 -24.11
N PRO A 638 -4.43 -11.85 -23.64
CA PRO A 638 -4.03 -10.71 -24.45
C PRO A 638 -2.57 -10.75 -24.92
N GLU A 639 -1.66 -11.38 -24.17
CA GLU A 639 -0.24 -11.54 -24.52
C GLU A 639 -0.06 -12.28 -25.85
N SER A 640 -0.92 -13.28 -26.10
CA SER A 640 -0.91 -14.06 -27.33
C SER A 640 -1.30 -13.19 -28.52
N TYR A 641 -2.27 -12.30 -28.33
CA TYR A 641 -2.69 -11.33 -29.34
C TYR A 641 -1.61 -10.28 -29.65
N LEU A 642 -0.97 -9.72 -28.63
CA LEU A 642 0.13 -8.76 -28.81
C LEU A 642 1.34 -9.42 -29.51
N THR A 643 1.64 -10.66 -29.16
CA THR A 643 2.72 -11.44 -29.81
C THR A 643 2.39 -11.72 -31.28
N ALA A 644 1.13 -12.02 -31.61
CA ALA A 644 0.71 -12.23 -32.99
C ALA A 644 0.96 -10.99 -33.87
N HIS A 645 0.73 -9.78 -33.34
CA HIS A 645 1.03 -8.53 -34.02
C HIS A 645 2.53 -8.30 -34.23
N VAL A 646 3.36 -8.66 -33.26
CA VAL A 646 4.83 -8.64 -33.41
C VAL A 646 5.26 -9.63 -34.50
N GLN A 647 4.70 -10.84 -34.52
CA GLN A 647 4.99 -11.83 -35.57
C GLN A 647 4.57 -11.35 -36.96
N MET A 648 3.42 -10.67 -37.08
CA MET A 648 2.98 -10.06 -38.33
C MET A 648 3.96 -8.99 -38.82
N ALA A 649 4.40 -8.09 -37.94
CA ALA A 649 5.39 -7.08 -38.27
C ALA A 649 6.74 -7.70 -38.67
N CYS A 650 7.19 -8.75 -37.97
CA CYS A 650 8.41 -9.49 -38.31
C CYS A 650 8.32 -10.12 -39.70
N ARG A 651 7.16 -10.67 -40.09
CA ARG A 651 6.95 -11.24 -41.44
C ARG A 651 6.90 -10.16 -42.52
N LEU A 652 6.28 -9.02 -42.23
CA LEU A 652 6.12 -7.92 -43.19
C LEU A 652 7.45 -7.20 -43.47
N TYR A 653 8.20 -6.89 -42.41
CA TYR A 653 9.44 -6.12 -42.51
C TYR A 653 10.71 -6.98 -42.45
N THR A 654 10.56 -8.31 -42.40
CA THR A 654 11.67 -9.28 -42.29
C THR A 654 12.58 -9.05 -41.08
N TRP A 655 11.98 -8.66 -39.94
CA TRP A 655 12.70 -8.45 -38.68
C TRP A 655 12.88 -9.77 -37.91
N PRO A 656 13.99 -9.91 -37.16
CA PRO A 656 14.17 -11.05 -36.28
C PRO A 656 13.37 -10.87 -34.97
N LEU A 657 12.68 -11.93 -34.53
CA LEU A 657 11.72 -11.88 -33.42
C LEU A 657 12.39 -11.57 -32.08
N ASP A 658 13.62 -12.06 -31.86
CA ASP A 658 14.43 -11.86 -30.66
C ASP A 658 14.86 -10.41 -30.45
N ARG A 659 14.87 -9.59 -31.51
CA ARG A 659 15.22 -8.17 -31.46
C ARG A 659 14.02 -7.26 -31.60
N SER A 660 12.81 -7.81 -31.59
CA SER A 660 11.58 -7.06 -31.71
C SER A 660 10.98 -6.81 -30.33
N THR A 661 10.51 -5.58 -30.12
CA THR A 661 9.83 -5.15 -28.90
C THR A 661 8.55 -4.39 -29.28
N GLN A 662 7.79 -3.98 -28.27
CA GLN A 662 6.57 -3.20 -28.44
C GLN A 662 6.79 -1.84 -27.82
N PHE A 663 6.34 -0.80 -28.51
CA PHE A 663 6.29 0.57 -28.02
C PHE A 663 4.83 1.02 -28.01
N THR A 664 4.42 1.73 -26.96
CA THR A 664 3.04 2.22 -26.87
C THR A 664 2.97 3.72 -27.02
N ARG A 665 1.89 4.18 -27.66
CA ARG A 665 1.57 5.60 -27.78
C ARG A 665 0.10 5.82 -27.52
N VAL A 666 -0.22 6.66 -26.56
CA VAL A 666 -1.61 7.08 -26.31
C VAL A 666 -2.04 8.04 -27.42
N THR A 667 -3.22 7.79 -28.01
CA THR A 667 -3.79 8.63 -29.06
C THR A 667 -4.66 9.73 -28.49
N ARG A 668 -5.22 10.58 -29.35
CA ARG A 668 -6.19 11.61 -28.97
C ARG A 668 -7.64 11.10 -29.00
N TRP A 669 -7.86 9.89 -29.51
CA TRP A 669 -9.20 9.34 -29.69
C TRP A 669 -9.69 8.69 -28.40
N THR A 670 -10.92 9.00 -28.04
CA THR A 670 -11.61 8.42 -26.88
C THR A 670 -12.62 7.36 -27.29
N SER A 671 -13.31 7.54 -28.43
CA SER A 671 -14.28 6.56 -28.93
C SER A 671 -13.65 5.64 -29.99
N SER A 672 -14.08 4.37 -30.01
CA SER A 672 -13.69 3.43 -31.07
C SER A 672 -14.18 3.85 -32.46
N ASP A 673 -15.27 4.61 -32.51
CA ASP A 673 -15.91 5.01 -33.76
C ASP A 673 -15.14 6.12 -34.48
N ASP A 674 -14.25 6.83 -33.76
CA ASP A 674 -13.40 7.90 -34.31
C ASP A 674 -12.20 7.34 -35.10
N VAL A 675 -11.96 6.03 -35.04
CA VAL A 675 -10.84 5.36 -35.70
C VAL A 675 -11.32 4.64 -36.96
N GLU A 676 -11.15 5.29 -38.11
CA GLU A 676 -11.64 4.77 -39.39
C GLU A 676 -10.73 3.71 -40.02
N GLU A 677 -9.40 3.86 -39.87
CA GLU A 677 -8.42 3.02 -40.57
C GLU A 677 -7.60 2.14 -39.63
N ARG A 678 -7.37 0.90 -40.06
CA ARG A 678 -6.46 -0.02 -39.37
C ARG A 678 -5.00 0.39 -39.60
N PRO A 679 -4.13 0.26 -38.57
CA PRO A 679 -2.70 0.48 -38.76
C PRO A 679 -2.10 -0.65 -39.61
N THR A 680 -1.05 -0.34 -40.37
CA THR A 680 -0.34 -1.34 -41.20
C THR A 680 0.30 -2.44 -40.35
N THR A 681 0.79 -2.07 -39.16
CA THR A 681 1.32 -2.97 -38.14
C THR A 681 0.94 -2.49 -36.75
N GLY A 682 0.77 -3.45 -35.83
CA GLY A 682 0.32 -3.17 -34.48
C GLY A 682 -1.20 -3.10 -34.38
N CYS A 683 -1.70 -2.62 -33.23
CA CYS A 683 -3.13 -2.60 -32.94
C CYS A 683 -3.53 -1.40 -32.09
N TYR A 684 -4.77 -0.94 -32.29
CA TYR A 684 -5.41 0.02 -31.40
C TYR A 684 -6.17 -0.73 -30.32
N VAL A 685 -5.97 -0.33 -29.07
CA VAL A 685 -6.53 -0.96 -27.89
C VAL A 685 -7.37 0.04 -27.10
N ARG A 686 -8.53 -0.41 -26.64
CA ARG A 686 -9.39 0.29 -25.68
C ARG A 686 -9.61 -0.52 -24.40
N GLY A 687 -10.17 0.14 -23.38
CA GLY A 687 -10.52 -0.47 -22.10
C GLY A 687 -9.31 -0.70 -21.18
N LEU A 688 -8.35 0.21 -21.23
CA LEU A 688 -7.27 0.29 -20.25
C LEU A 688 -7.61 1.41 -19.27
N TYR A 689 -7.32 1.19 -18.00
CA TYR A 689 -7.57 2.18 -16.96
C TYR A 689 -6.29 2.51 -16.23
N LEU A 690 -6.05 3.78 -16.00
CA LEU A 690 -4.88 4.32 -15.32
C LEU A 690 -5.18 4.52 -13.84
N GLU A 691 -4.34 3.92 -13.01
CA GLU A 691 -4.39 3.99 -11.55
C GLU A 691 -3.17 4.79 -11.03
N GLY A 692 -3.40 5.63 -10.02
CA GLY A 692 -2.34 6.48 -9.42
C GLY A 692 -2.00 7.75 -10.20
N ALA A 693 -2.49 7.90 -11.43
CA ALA A 693 -2.33 9.09 -12.26
C ALA A 693 -3.57 9.29 -13.16
N ARG A 694 -3.61 10.44 -13.86
CA ARG A 694 -4.55 10.69 -14.95
C ARG A 694 -3.79 11.03 -16.24
N TRP A 695 -4.43 10.77 -17.37
CA TRP A 695 -3.90 11.17 -18.66
C TRP A 695 -4.52 12.52 -19.08
N ASP A 696 -3.67 13.47 -19.44
CA ASP A 696 -4.07 14.76 -19.97
C ASP A 696 -4.14 14.70 -21.50
N LEU A 697 -5.34 14.91 -22.04
CA LEU A 697 -5.61 14.84 -23.48
C LEU A 697 -5.02 16.02 -24.25
N GLU A 698 -4.94 17.20 -23.64
CA GLU A 698 -4.47 18.43 -24.29
C GLU A 698 -2.95 18.38 -24.48
N ASP A 699 -2.23 18.08 -23.40
CA ASP A 699 -0.76 18.01 -23.39
C ASP A 699 -0.22 16.63 -23.82
N GLY A 700 -1.06 15.59 -23.83
CA GLY A 700 -0.66 14.22 -24.12
C GLY A 700 0.30 13.64 -23.08
N CYS A 701 -0.01 13.83 -21.79
CA CYS A 701 0.93 13.55 -20.71
C CYS A 701 0.31 13.02 -19.42
N LEU A 702 1.13 12.34 -18.61
CA LEU A 702 0.76 11.98 -17.24
C LEU A 702 0.66 13.22 -16.35
N ARG A 703 -0.47 13.34 -15.65
CA ARG A 703 -0.76 14.33 -14.60
C ARG A 703 -1.22 13.63 -13.33
N ARG A 704 -1.11 14.33 -12.20
CA ARG A 704 -1.63 13.84 -10.91
C ARG A 704 -3.13 13.61 -10.97
N SER A 705 -3.60 12.54 -10.33
CA SER A 705 -5.03 12.24 -10.28
C SER A 705 -5.79 13.31 -9.50
N HIS A 706 -7.10 13.42 -9.76
CA HIS A 706 -7.96 14.27 -8.94
C HIS A 706 -8.26 13.60 -7.61
N PRO A 707 -8.46 14.38 -6.53
CA PRO A 707 -8.93 13.85 -5.26
C PRO A 707 -10.22 13.04 -5.46
N LYS A 708 -10.32 11.88 -4.79
CA LYS A 708 -11.46 10.94 -4.85
C LYS A 708 -11.65 10.19 -6.18
N VAL A 709 -10.78 10.40 -7.18
CA VAL A 709 -10.78 9.63 -8.42
C VAL A 709 -9.63 8.61 -8.38
N LEU A 710 -9.95 7.36 -8.08
CA LEU A 710 -8.95 6.29 -7.92
C LEU A 710 -8.38 5.81 -9.26
N VAL A 711 -9.26 5.71 -10.26
CA VAL A 711 -8.98 5.12 -11.56
C VAL A 711 -9.57 6.03 -12.65
N THR A 712 -8.84 6.22 -13.75
CA THR A 712 -9.29 6.98 -14.93
C THR A 712 -9.21 6.12 -16.17
N GLU A 713 -10.18 6.18 -17.07
CA GLU A 713 -10.08 5.47 -18.34
C GLU A 713 -9.01 6.11 -19.23
N LEU A 714 -8.13 5.28 -19.80
CA LEU A 714 -7.12 5.73 -20.75
C LEU A 714 -7.74 5.85 -22.15
N PRO A 715 -7.42 6.91 -22.91
CA PRO A 715 -7.78 7.00 -24.32
C PRO A 715 -7.21 5.82 -25.12
N ILE A 716 -7.65 5.69 -26.37
CA ILE A 716 -7.21 4.59 -27.24
C ILE A 716 -5.68 4.58 -27.32
N MET A 717 -5.10 3.43 -26.98
CA MET A 717 -3.66 3.21 -27.02
C MET A 717 -3.29 2.54 -28.33
N TYR A 718 -2.26 3.05 -29.00
CA TYR A 718 -1.66 2.39 -30.15
C TYR A 718 -0.42 1.61 -29.72
N ILE A 719 -0.44 0.29 -29.93
CA ILE A 719 0.67 -0.61 -29.65
C ILE A 719 1.41 -0.90 -30.96
N ILE A 720 2.69 -0.51 -31.01
CA ILE A 720 3.50 -0.49 -32.22
C ILE A 720 4.67 -1.48 -32.06
N PRO A 721 4.74 -2.54 -32.88
CA PRO A 721 5.93 -3.37 -32.98
C PRO A 721 7.12 -2.58 -33.54
N ILE A 722 8.27 -2.64 -32.89
CA ILE A 722 9.50 -1.94 -33.30
C ILE A 722 10.73 -2.77 -32.95
N GLU A 723 11.81 -2.64 -33.72
CA GLU A 723 13.09 -3.24 -33.34
C GLU A 723 13.70 -2.53 -32.11
N ALA A 724 14.15 -3.29 -31.12
CA ALA A 724 14.61 -2.77 -29.83
C ALA A 724 15.72 -1.71 -29.95
N HIS A 725 16.61 -1.85 -30.93
CA HIS A 725 17.72 -0.91 -31.13
C HIS A 725 17.29 0.46 -31.71
N LYS A 726 16.11 0.53 -32.34
CA LYS A 726 15.54 1.79 -32.87
C LYS A 726 14.79 2.57 -31.81
N LEU A 727 14.42 1.92 -30.71
CA LEU A 727 13.65 2.53 -29.63
C LEU A 727 14.54 3.40 -28.75
N LYS A 728 14.39 4.72 -28.88
CA LYS A 728 15.05 5.71 -28.00
C LYS A 728 13.99 6.50 -27.25
N LEU A 729 13.85 6.19 -25.96
CA LEU A 729 12.84 6.80 -25.10
C LEU A 729 13.44 7.96 -24.31
N GLN A 730 12.75 9.09 -24.31
CA GLN A 730 13.05 10.24 -23.46
C GLN A 730 11.77 10.66 -22.77
N ASN A 731 11.86 10.99 -21.48
CA ASN A 731 10.71 11.44 -20.68
C ASN A 731 9.54 10.44 -20.74
N THR A 732 9.87 9.15 -20.74
CA THR A 732 8.92 8.05 -20.82
C THR A 732 8.97 7.23 -19.54
N LEU A 733 7.80 6.92 -19.01
CA LEU A 733 7.60 6.02 -17.91
C LEU A 733 7.19 4.66 -18.46
N ARG A 734 8.04 3.65 -18.25
CA ARG A 734 7.61 2.25 -18.40
C ARG A 734 6.65 1.91 -17.28
N THR A 735 5.40 1.64 -17.63
CA THR A 735 4.31 1.35 -16.70
C THR A 735 3.83 -0.08 -16.90
N PRO A 736 3.68 -0.85 -15.81
CA PRO A 736 3.13 -2.20 -15.91
C PRO A 736 1.65 -2.15 -16.26
N VAL A 737 1.21 -3.07 -17.13
CA VAL A 737 -0.21 -3.31 -17.44
C VAL A 737 -0.65 -4.61 -16.79
N TYR A 738 -1.57 -4.52 -15.84
CA TYR A 738 -2.09 -5.65 -15.08
C TYR A 738 -3.50 -6.06 -15.54
N THR A 739 -3.84 -7.33 -15.34
CA THR A 739 -5.19 -7.86 -15.61
C THR A 739 -6.24 -7.31 -14.67
N THR A 740 -5.90 -7.14 -13.40
CA THR A 740 -6.81 -6.63 -12.35
C THR A 740 -6.06 -5.68 -11.43
N SER A 741 -6.79 -4.97 -10.57
CA SER A 741 -6.24 -4.12 -9.49
C SER A 741 -5.32 -4.85 -8.50
N GLN A 742 -5.25 -6.19 -8.54
CA GLN A 742 -4.42 -6.97 -7.61
C GLN A 742 -2.91 -6.98 -7.95
N ARG A 743 -2.51 -6.47 -9.12
CA ARG A 743 -1.10 -6.25 -9.51
C ARG A 743 -0.11 -7.41 -9.23
N ARG A 744 -0.44 -8.67 -9.56
CA ARG A 744 0.34 -9.81 -9.04
C ARG A 744 1.50 -10.27 -9.94
N ASN A 745 2.66 -10.58 -9.35
CA ASN A 745 3.20 -11.95 -9.19
C ASN A 745 4.20 -11.93 -8.00
N ALA A 746 4.76 -12.99 -7.38
CA ALA A 746 5.35 -14.22 -7.90
C ALA A 746 4.70 -15.48 -7.29
N MET A 747 4.01 -16.37 -8.00
CA MET A 747 3.72 -16.54 -9.42
C MET A 747 2.21 -16.78 -9.60
N GLY A 748 1.37 -15.98 -8.93
CA GLY A 748 -0.06 -15.84 -9.28
C GLY A 748 -0.27 -14.74 -10.33
N VAL A 749 0.41 -14.84 -11.47
CA VAL A 749 0.78 -13.72 -12.38
C VAL A 749 -0.43 -12.98 -12.98
N GLY A 750 -0.39 -11.66 -12.88
CA GLY A 750 -1.36 -10.72 -13.42
C GLY A 750 -0.74 -9.60 -14.27
N LEU A 751 0.57 -9.62 -14.55
CA LEU A 751 1.22 -8.71 -15.51
C LEU A 751 1.02 -9.22 -16.94
N VAL A 752 0.63 -8.34 -17.85
CA VAL A 752 0.42 -8.66 -19.27
C VAL A 752 1.57 -8.14 -20.15
N PHE A 753 1.85 -6.84 -20.06
CA PHE A 753 2.94 -6.21 -20.81
C PHE A 753 3.34 -4.87 -20.17
N GLU A 754 4.40 -4.25 -20.68
CA GLU A 754 4.85 -2.92 -20.30
C GLU A 754 4.37 -1.88 -21.31
N SER A 755 3.76 -0.79 -20.82
CA SER A 755 3.40 0.35 -21.65
C SER A 755 4.28 1.57 -21.36
N ASP A 756 4.72 2.21 -22.43
CA ASP A 756 5.47 3.45 -22.45
C ASP A 756 4.52 4.66 -22.43
N LEU A 757 4.48 5.40 -21.32
CA LEU A 757 3.68 6.61 -21.15
C LEU A 757 4.57 7.85 -21.09
N TRP A 758 4.20 8.91 -21.81
CA TRP A 758 4.95 10.16 -21.79
C TRP A 758 4.68 10.96 -20.51
N THR A 759 5.71 11.61 -19.97
CA THR A 759 5.58 12.46 -18.80
C THR A 759 6.48 13.69 -18.85
N ALA A 760 5.97 14.84 -18.39
CA ALA A 760 6.76 16.04 -18.18
C ALA A 760 7.51 16.03 -16.84
N GLU A 761 7.05 15.25 -15.87
CA GLU A 761 7.64 15.16 -14.54
C GLU A 761 8.73 14.08 -14.46
N HIS A 762 9.60 14.17 -13.47
CA HIS A 762 10.66 13.18 -13.28
C HIS A 762 10.08 11.81 -12.94
N ARG A 763 10.62 10.74 -13.55
CA ARG A 763 10.14 9.35 -13.40
C ARG A 763 9.97 8.89 -11.95
N SER A 764 10.78 9.38 -11.01
CA SER A 764 10.69 8.99 -9.60
C SER A 764 9.34 9.32 -8.98
N HIS A 765 8.69 10.41 -9.40
CA HIS A 765 7.37 10.80 -8.90
C HIS A 765 6.34 9.70 -9.16
N TRP A 766 6.27 9.21 -10.39
CA TRP A 766 5.28 8.22 -10.80
C TRP A 766 5.60 6.81 -10.32
N ILE A 767 6.90 6.48 -10.18
CA ILE A 767 7.33 5.21 -9.59
C ILE A 767 6.86 5.15 -8.13
N LEU A 768 7.13 6.21 -7.35
CA LEU A 768 6.72 6.25 -5.95
C LEU A 768 5.20 6.28 -5.77
N GLN A 769 4.46 6.92 -6.68
CA GLN A 769 2.99 6.88 -6.67
C GLN A 769 2.42 5.51 -7.05
N GLY A 770 3.23 4.61 -7.59
CA GLY A 770 2.79 3.28 -8.02
C GLY A 770 1.86 3.35 -9.22
N VAL A 771 2.17 4.19 -10.22
CA VAL A 771 1.35 4.31 -11.44
C VAL A 771 1.36 3.00 -12.22
N CYS A 772 0.18 2.48 -12.54
CA CYS A 772 0.00 1.32 -13.40
C CYS A 772 -1.23 1.44 -14.29
N LEU A 773 -1.30 0.59 -15.31
CA LEU A 773 -2.52 0.36 -16.07
C LEU A 773 -3.18 -0.94 -15.61
N ILE A 774 -4.50 -0.96 -15.56
CA ILE A 774 -5.31 -2.15 -15.32
C ILE A 774 -6.26 -2.37 -16.50
N MET A 775 -6.45 -3.61 -16.91
CA MET A 775 -7.37 -3.97 -17.99
C MET A 775 -8.81 -4.18 -17.50
N ASN A 776 -8.98 -4.57 -16.23
CA ASN A 776 -10.28 -4.85 -15.64
C ASN A 776 -10.43 -4.11 -14.31
N THR A 777 -11.46 -3.28 -14.22
CA THR A 777 -11.88 -2.65 -12.97
C THR A 777 -12.58 -3.67 -12.07
N ASP A 778 -12.51 -3.46 -10.76
CA ASP A 778 -13.14 -4.34 -9.77
C ASP A 778 -14.66 -4.19 -9.73
#